data_AF-A0A349HEP7-F1
#
_entry.id   AF-A0A349HEP7-F1
#
_cell.length_a   1.000
_cell.length_b   1.000
_cell.length_c   1.000
_cell.angle_alpha   90.00
_cell.angle_beta   90.00
_cell.angle_gamma   90.00
#
_symmetry.space_group_name_H-M   'P 1'
#
loop_
_entity.id
_entity.type
_entity.pdbx_description
1 polymer ?
#
loop_
_entity_poly.entity_id
_entity_poly.type
_entity_poly.pdbx_seq_one_letter_code
_entity_poly.pdbx_strand_id
1 'polypeptide(L)'
;MMDKHNFIIFLLLAVLALGGCFAKKTTQAVQYTEEEAIPYKIAVLPAEYIKHAENSTEHKSVLVLDDDRVFVADIVRAAISNQLAGKGFMPLQKDVVDNILAGLGRDDGWRKMSDVELCRVLGADGIVKTDIYSADMLKALAFDLFQLDAEVMMYNAAGTLVGKWRDSASKRRISVPTGIIGLAGTIVEEVFSDPIRRQMRMVVYDWAWNMAQVLPDSPKGAKLPEVIAVDTNVDNLLFGVGQRVAVRVDAEPGLKCSFSIGDFKKDIPLPQTSQGVYEGFYVIAEGDKASNKTLMVRMRKANGVDRLWIESGSLITVDGELPPIPETIEYRTGRDGVQLYWLVPVAADLEEFVVEKGNDPVGEFETVAQTRTPEFVDPDVMQGTTVFYRVRIKDKAGNLSPLNGITSVIMPQFDERELFGELSGVLVKGNYRIAFPVSVPEGSKFTIQSGTKIRFEDKGRVDVYGELESIGETSGPVRLESNSTEGFKIVPGGKALFSQCEFNGFSKAVTSAGGFIEIRSSSFRGGEYAVAVTETGNYDFKGLRISSVGNGLVLSAGNGSVVRSSITNCTQGIEFRGGSVEIKDNNIFDNERNIVATGKLVVSDNYLGSASLGKLKLEGDILVKSILDAPYPHGRRIVLIDDKEITPEVLEKRFAELKDLGVNAFHGQHYGDAYQALSQAVTMKDDRDIYLYLSYTLLALGDDMALSEILHEGIAKFPYDVRLHQLNVRYLLNKGDIKQARQVLDKALLLSPADSNLLYMKDYFEHLAVPAESAPSQTGEEKASEEKVKDSEDEE
;
A
#
# COMPACT_ATOMS: atom_id res chain seq x y z
N MET A 1 16.93 41.79 19.46
CA MET A 1 15.73 42.15 20.24
C MET A 1 15.60 43.67 20.39
N MET A 2 15.84 44.40 19.29
CA MET A 2 15.54 45.82 19.13
C MET A 2 14.60 45.94 17.91
N ASP A 3 13.66 46.87 17.98
CA ASP A 3 12.83 47.40 16.88
C ASP A 3 11.68 46.58 16.29
N LYS A 4 10.88 45.90 17.13
CA LYS A 4 9.46 45.65 16.80
C LYS A 4 8.50 46.75 17.29
N HIS A 5 8.87 47.49 18.34
CA HIS A 5 8.01 48.55 18.88
C HIS A 5 8.05 49.85 18.07
N ASN A 6 9.20 50.25 17.52
CA ASN A 6 9.28 51.44 16.66
C ASN A 6 8.52 51.27 15.34
N PHE A 7 8.47 50.05 14.78
CA PHE A 7 7.72 49.76 13.55
C PHE A 7 6.20 49.82 13.76
N ILE A 8 5.71 49.32 14.90
CA ILE A 8 4.29 49.36 15.26
C ILE A 8 3.83 50.77 15.59
N ILE A 9 4.68 51.58 16.25
CA ILE A 9 4.40 52.98 16.56
C ILE A 9 4.38 53.83 15.28
N PHE A 10 5.25 53.56 14.30
CA PHE A 10 5.24 54.23 13.00
C PHE A 10 3.97 53.91 12.19
N LEU A 11 3.51 52.65 12.24
CA LEU A 11 2.26 52.22 11.60
C LEU A 11 1.03 52.91 12.25
N LEU A 12 1.01 53.03 13.59
CA LEU A 12 -0.05 53.70 14.35
C LEU A 12 -0.08 55.22 14.15
N LEU A 13 1.09 55.86 13.97
CA LEU A 13 1.19 57.29 13.64
C LEU A 13 0.75 57.59 12.19
N ALA A 14 1.03 56.69 11.24
CA ALA A 14 0.51 56.79 9.87
C ALA A 14 -1.03 56.64 9.83
N VAL A 15 -1.60 55.77 10.68
CA VAL A 15 -3.05 55.57 10.83
C VAL A 15 -3.76 56.81 11.39
N LEU A 16 -3.11 57.60 12.26
CA LEU A 16 -3.69 58.84 12.82
C LEU A 16 -3.54 60.05 11.90
N ALA A 17 -2.54 60.09 11.02
CA ALA A 17 -2.36 61.17 10.03
C ALA A 17 -3.34 61.09 8.84
N LEU A 18 -3.95 59.93 8.57
CA LEU A 18 -4.94 59.72 7.51
C LEU A 18 -6.38 60.12 7.89
N GLY A 19 -6.57 60.60 9.13
CA GLY A 19 -7.88 61.00 9.68
C GLY A 19 -8.39 62.39 9.28
N GLY A 20 -7.67 63.15 8.45
CA GLY A 20 -8.04 64.53 8.14
C GLY A 20 -7.74 64.94 6.71
N CYS A 21 -8.74 64.86 5.84
CA CYS A 21 -9.12 65.88 4.85
C CYS A 21 -10.07 65.25 3.84
N PHE A 22 -11.37 65.56 3.96
CA PHE A 22 -12.24 65.57 2.79
C PHE A 22 -11.68 66.63 1.83
N ALA A 23 -10.90 66.22 0.84
CA ALA A 23 -10.54 67.09 -0.26
C ALA A 23 -11.84 67.46 -0.98
N LYS A 24 -12.22 68.74 -0.83
CA LYS A 24 -13.28 69.38 -1.60
C LYS A 24 -13.02 69.06 -3.08
N LYS A 25 -13.98 68.47 -3.80
CA LYS A 25 -13.94 68.31 -5.27
C LYS A 25 -13.53 69.66 -5.85
N THR A 26 -12.29 69.76 -6.32
CA THR A 26 -11.76 71.01 -6.87
C THR A 26 -12.41 71.16 -8.23
N THR A 27 -13.13 72.26 -8.40
CA THR A 27 -13.88 72.58 -9.62
C THR A 27 -12.89 72.71 -10.77
N GLN A 28 -12.98 71.85 -11.79
CA GLN A 28 -12.08 71.91 -12.94
C GLN A 28 -12.34 73.18 -13.76
N ALA A 29 -11.27 73.92 -14.05
CA ALA A 29 -11.27 74.95 -15.08
C ALA A 29 -11.24 74.26 -16.45
N VAL A 30 -12.42 74.13 -17.08
CA VAL A 30 -12.54 73.62 -18.45
C VAL A 30 -12.06 74.70 -19.41
N GLN A 31 -10.89 74.51 -20.02
CA GLN A 31 -10.47 75.30 -21.17
C GLN A 31 -11.13 74.69 -22.41
N TYR A 32 -12.13 75.37 -22.97
CA TYR A 32 -12.79 74.95 -24.20
C TYR A 32 -11.85 75.18 -25.38
N THR A 33 -11.61 74.13 -26.16
CA THR A 33 -11.02 74.24 -27.50
C THR A 33 -12.15 74.17 -28.53
N GLU A 34 -11.98 74.82 -29.68
CA GLU A 34 -12.91 74.70 -30.82
C GLU A 34 -13.06 73.22 -31.23
N GLU A 35 -14.28 72.82 -31.60
CA GLU A 35 -14.66 71.44 -31.93
C GLU A 35 -13.76 70.80 -33.02
N GLU A 36 -13.21 71.63 -33.92
CA GLU A 36 -12.27 71.19 -34.96
C GLU A 36 -10.93 70.67 -34.42
N ALA A 37 -10.49 71.14 -33.25
CA ALA A 37 -9.22 70.79 -32.63
C ALA A 37 -9.21 69.42 -31.94
N ILE A 38 -10.38 68.78 -31.80
CA ILE A 38 -10.52 67.45 -31.20
C ILE A 38 -9.96 66.40 -32.19
N PRO A 39 -8.96 65.59 -31.79
CA PRO A 39 -8.37 64.57 -32.64
C PRO A 39 -9.33 63.39 -32.84
N TYR A 40 -9.21 62.69 -33.98
CA TYR A 40 -9.97 61.46 -34.23
C TYR A 40 -9.12 60.23 -33.93
N LYS A 41 -8.02 60.06 -34.66
CA LYS A 41 -7.07 58.97 -34.46
C LYS A 41 -6.10 59.36 -33.34
N ILE A 42 -6.14 58.67 -32.21
CA ILE A 42 -5.33 59.04 -31.04
C ILE A 42 -4.36 57.94 -30.65
N ALA A 43 -3.21 58.31 -30.09
CA ALA A 43 -2.32 57.38 -29.41
C ALA A 43 -2.38 57.63 -27.90
N VAL A 44 -2.84 56.64 -27.13
CA VAL A 44 -2.78 56.70 -25.66
C VAL A 44 -1.40 56.20 -25.24
N LEU A 45 -0.61 57.06 -24.61
CA LEU A 45 0.77 56.78 -24.21
C LEU A 45 0.82 56.01 -22.88
N PRO A 46 1.95 55.35 -22.52
CA PRO A 46 2.13 54.75 -21.20
C PRO A 46 1.82 55.75 -20.08
N ALA A 47 1.02 55.33 -19.10
CA ALA A 47 0.72 56.16 -17.93
C ALA A 47 1.96 56.29 -17.05
N GLU A 48 2.24 57.49 -16.53
CA GLU A 48 3.46 57.78 -15.79
C GLU A 48 3.18 58.19 -14.36
N TYR A 49 3.95 57.67 -13.41
CA TYR A 49 3.89 58.13 -12.03
C TYR A 49 4.62 59.46 -11.87
N ILE A 50 3.94 60.47 -11.34
CA ILE A 50 4.57 61.76 -11.06
C ILE A 50 5.58 61.61 -9.91
N LYS A 51 6.76 62.22 -10.09
CA LYS A 51 7.71 62.43 -9.01
C LYS A 51 7.31 63.65 -8.20
N HIS A 52 6.73 63.43 -7.03
CA HIS A 52 6.40 64.50 -6.10
C HIS A 52 7.66 65.15 -5.50
N ALA A 53 7.67 66.48 -5.40
CA ALA A 53 8.69 67.20 -4.62
C ALA A 53 8.69 66.74 -3.15
N GLU A 54 9.84 66.76 -2.47
CA GLU A 54 9.96 66.30 -1.08
C GLU A 54 8.93 66.96 -0.15
N ASN A 55 8.63 68.25 -0.36
CA ASN A 55 7.69 69.05 0.43
C ASN A 55 6.25 69.14 -0.14
N SER A 56 5.88 68.30 -1.11
CA SER A 56 4.52 68.30 -1.67
C SER A 56 3.47 67.94 -0.62
N THR A 57 2.36 68.69 -0.58
CA THR A 57 1.18 68.40 0.24
C THR A 57 0.19 67.46 -0.46
N GLU A 58 0.46 67.06 -1.70
CA GLU A 58 -0.33 66.06 -2.40
C GLU A 58 -0.08 64.67 -1.82
N HIS A 59 -1.13 63.84 -1.79
CA HIS A 59 -1.03 62.47 -1.32
C HIS A 59 -0.02 61.68 -2.18
N LYS A 60 0.96 61.05 -1.53
CA LYS A 60 1.98 60.23 -2.18
C LYS A 60 1.65 58.77 -1.90
N SER A 61 1.71 57.91 -2.92
CA SER A 61 1.56 56.47 -2.75
C SER A 61 2.43 55.95 -1.62
N VAL A 62 1.82 55.26 -0.66
CA VAL A 62 2.54 54.63 0.47
C VAL A 62 2.56 53.13 0.19
N LEU A 63 3.74 52.59 -0.13
CA LEU A 63 3.99 51.15 -0.36
C LEU A 63 3.26 50.56 -1.59
N VAL A 64 3.83 50.76 -2.79
CA VAL A 64 3.46 50.00 -4.00
C VAL A 64 4.73 49.33 -4.53
N LEU A 65 4.71 48.00 -4.61
CA LEU A 65 5.79 47.20 -5.22
C LEU A 65 5.94 47.57 -6.71
N ASP A 66 7.14 47.43 -7.26
CA ASP A 66 7.41 47.85 -8.66
C ASP A 66 6.50 47.14 -9.67
N ASP A 67 6.21 45.84 -9.47
CA ASP A 67 5.31 45.07 -10.33
C ASP A 67 3.86 45.58 -10.28
N ASP A 68 3.40 46.03 -9.11
CA ASP A 68 2.05 46.56 -8.95
C ASP A 68 1.93 47.97 -9.56
N ARG A 69 3.02 48.75 -9.58
CA ARG A 69 3.06 50.03 -10.31
C ARG A 69 2.90 49.81 -11.82
N VAL A 70 3.62 48.84 -12.38
CA VAL A 70 3.50 48.48 -13.80
C VAL A 70 2.09 48.01 -14.12
N PHE A 71 1.53 47.14 -13.27
CA PHE A 71 0.14 46.68 -13.40
C PHE A 71 -0.86 47.84 -13.43
N VAL A 72 -0.82 48.74 -12.44
CA VAL A 72 -1.74 49.88 -12.33
C VAL A 72 -1.62 50.82 -13.52
N ALA A 73 -0.39 51.18 -13.91
CA ALA A 73 -0.17 52.04 -15.08
C ALA A 73 -0.75 51.44 -16.37
N ASP A 74 -0.61 50.11 -16.54
CA ASP A 74 -1.12 49.40 -17.70
C ASP A 74 -2.65 49.40 -17.76
N ILE A 75 -3.33 49.09 -16.65
CA ILE A 75 -4.79 49.08 -16.59
C ILE A 75 -5.40 50.49 -16.65
N VAL A 76 -4.73 51.51 -16.11
CA VAL A 76 -5.15 52.93 -16.21
C VAL A 76 -5.16 53.36 -17.67
N ARG A 77 -4.09 53.07 -18.41
CA ARG A 77 -3.99 53.37 -19.83
C ARG A 77 -5.05 52.63 -20.64
N ALA A 78 -5.22 51.33 -20.37
CA ALA A 78 -6.21 50.50 -21.07
C ALA A 78 -7.65 50.97 -20.81
N ALA A 79 -7.99 51.30 -19.57
CA ALA A 79 -9.32 51.77 -19.20
C ALA A 79 -9.68 53.09 -19.91
N ILE A 80 -8.77 54.07 -19.94
CA ILE A 80 -8.98 55.32 -20.69
C ILE A 80 -9.06 55.08 -22.19
N SER A 81 -8.18 54.23 -22.75
CA SER A 81 -8.25 53.86 -24.17
C SER A 81 -9.59 53.23 -24.53
N ASN A 82 -10.08 52.30 -23.71
CA ASN A 82 -11.39 51.65 -23.88
C ASN A 82 -12.52 52.69 -23.82
N GLN A 83 -12.48 53.65 -22.88
CA GLN A 83 -13.52 54.68 -22.76
C GLN A 83 -13.51 55.68 -23.92
N LEU A 84 -12.34 56.14 -24.37
CA LEU A 84 -12.22 57.04 -25.51
C LEU A 84 -12.71 56.40 -26.81
N ALA A 85 -12.47 55.10 -27.03
CA ALA A 85 -13.08 54.38 -28.15
C ALA A 85 -14.62 54.49 -28.14
N GLY A 86 -15.24 54.36 -26.96
CA GLY A 86 -16.68 54.55 -26.76
C GLY A 86 -17.20 55.93 -27.19
N LYS A 87 -16.37 56.96 -27.00
CA LYS A 87 -16.66 58.38 -27.28
C LYS A 87 -16.35 58.81 -28.72
N GLY A 88 -16.14 57.85 -29.63
CA GLY A 88 -15.93 58.10 -31.06
C GLY A 88 -14.49 58.43 -31.45
N PHE A 89 -13.52 58.27 -30.54
CA PHE A 89 -12.11 58.30 -30.93
C PHE A 89 -11.71 56.97 -31.57
N MET A 90 -10.62 56.99 -32.34
CA MET A 90 -9.96 55.80 -32.88
C MET A 90 -8.59 55.63 -32.20
N PRO A 91 -8.53 55.00 -31.02
CA PRO A 91 -7.25 54.68 -30.40
C PRO A 91 -6.43 53.74 -31.26
N LEU A 92 -5.14 54.02 -31.39
CA LEU A 92 -4.17 53.08 -31.92
C LEU A 92 -4.08 51.84 -31.02
N GLN A 93 -3.80 50.68 -31.62
CA GLN A 93 -3.54 49.46 -30.86
C GLN A 93 -2.35 49.67 -29.92
N LYS A 94 -2.52 49.26 -28.66
CA LYS A 94 -1.53 49.42 -27.60
C LYS A 94 -0.15 48.90 -27.99
N ASP A 95 -0.09 47.67 -28.49
CA ASP A 95 1.18 47.04 -28.90
C ASP A 95 1.86 47.77 -30.06
N VAL A 96 1.09 48.37 -30.97
CA VAL A 96 1.64 49.19 -32.07
C VAL A 96 2.30 50.45 -31.50
N VAL A 97 1.63 51.13 -30.55
CA VAL A 97 2.20 52.29 -29.86
C VAL A 97 3.47 51.87 -29.11
N ASP A 98 3.40 50.79 -28.32
CA ASP A 98 4.53 50.35 -27.48
C ASP A 98 5.74 49.93 -28.32
N ASN A 99 5.54 49.20 -29.41
CA ASN A 99 6.61 48.81 -30.33
C ASN A 99 7.26 50.03 -31.01
N ILE A 100 6.47 51.02 -31.44
CA ILE A 100 7.00 52.25 -32.03
C ILE A 100 7.80 53.02 -30.98
N LEU A 101 7.26 53.23 -29.77
CA LEU A 101 7.95 53.96 -28.69
C LEU A 101 9.24 53.25 -28.26
N ALA A 102 9.24 51.92 -28.19
CA ALA A 102 10.43 51.13 -27.87
C ALA A 102 11.53 51.28 -28.94
N GLY A 103 11.16 51.43 -30.21
CA GLY A 103 12.08 51.69 -31.32
C GLY A 103 12.77 53.05 -31.28
N LEU A 104 12.32 53.99 -30.45
CA LEU A 104 12.86 55.35 -30.34
C LEU A 104 14.01 55.49 -29.33
N GLY A 105 14.46 54.40 -28.69
CA GLY A 105 15.65 54.36 -27.83
C GLY A 105 15.37 54.12 -26.34
N ARG A 106 16.38 53.60 -25.60
CA ARG A 106 16.24 53.04 -24.23
C ARG A 106 16.21 54.07 -23.07
N ASP A 107 16.73 55.29 -23.24
CA ASP A 107 16.99 56.24 -22.13
C ASP A 107 16.12 57.52 -22.16
N ASP A 108 14.79 57.36 -22.12
CA ASP A 108 13.77 58.44 -22.22
C ASP A 108 13.59 59.04 -23.63
N GLY A 109 13.89 58.26 -24.68
CA GLY A 109 13.90 58.73 -26.08
C GLY A 109 12.62 59.47 -26.48
N TRP A 110 11.46 58.82 -26.33
CA TRP A 110 10.17 59.43 -26.68
C TRP A 110 9.69 60.47 -25.66
N ARG A 111 10.08 60.37 -24.39
CA ARG A 111 9.71 61.32 -23.32
C ARG A 111 10.31 62.71 -23.52
N LYS A 112 11.41 62.80 -24.26
CA LYS A 112 12.09 64.05 -24.61
C LYS A 112 11.58 64.66 -25.92
N MET A 113 10.77 63.94 -26.68
CA MET A 113 10.21 64.42 -27.93
C MET A 113 9.06 65.40 -27.68
N SER A 114 8.86 66.34 -28.59
CA SER A 114 7.69 67.21 -28.56
C SER A 114 6.42 66.43 -28.92
N ASP A 115 5.27 66.91 -28.46
CA ASP A 115 3.97 66.29 -28.72
C ASP A 115 3.66 66.18 -30.22
N VAL A 116 4.13 67.17 -31.00
CA VAL A 116 4.03 67.19 -32.47
C VAL A 116 4.81 66.03 -33.09
N GLU A 117 6.04 65.78 -32.62
CA GLU A 117 6.87 64.70 -33.13
C GLU A 117 6.31 63.33 -32.73
N LEU A 118 5.78 63.20 -31.52
CA LEU A 118 5.10 61.98 -31.07
C LEU A 118 3.87 61.67 -31.93
N CYS A 119 3.01 62.66 -32.19
CA CYS A 119 1.86 62.49 -33.09
C CYS A 119 2.30 62.01 -34.47
N ARG A 120 3.36 62.61 -35.04
CA ARG A 120 3.90 62.26 -36.36
C ARG A 120 4.43 60.84 -36.40
N VAL A 121 5.26 60.44 -35.44
CA VAL A 121 5.90 59.11 -35.40
C VAL A 121 4.88 58.01 -35.15
N LEU A 122 3.89 58.25 -34.30
CA LEU A 122 2.80 57.32 -34.03
C LEU A 122 1.75 57.28 -35.14
N GLY A 123 1.77 58.26 -36.06
CA GLY A 123 0.77 58.40 -37.12
C GLY A 123 -0.63 58.66 -36.57
N ALA A 124 -0.72 59.49 -35.52
CA ALA A 124 -1.94 59.88 -34.83
C ALA A 124 -2.24 61.38 -35.02
N ASP A 125 -3.53 61.73 -35.01
CA ASP A 125 -4.03 63.10 -35.06
C ASP A 125 -3.94 63.79 -33.68
N GLY A 126 -3.66 63.01 -32.64
CA GLY A 126 -3.44 63.48 -31.28
C GLY A 126 -2.86 62.40 -30.37
N ILE A 127 -2.38 62.81 -29.21
CA ILE A 127 -1.87 61.93 -28.16
C ILE A 127 -2.62 62.17 -26.85
N VAL A 128 -2.73 61.12 -26.05
CA VAL A 128 -3.29 61.16 -24.70
C VAL A 128 -2.22 60.73 -23.71
N LYS A 129 -1.92 61.60 -22.75
CA LYS A 129 -0.99 61.35 -21.64
C LYS A 129 -1.78 61.17 -20.36
N THR A 130 -1.31 60.28 -19.50
CA THR A 130 -1.93 60.05 -18.20
C THR A 130 -0.86 60.09 -17.11
N ASP A 131 -1.04 61.01 -16.17
CA ASP A 131 -0.15 61.17 -15.03
C ASP A 131 -0.82 60.63 -13.77
N ILE A 132 -0.20 59.65 -13.12
CA ILE A 132 -0.67 59.03 -11.88
C ILE A 132 -0.01 59.76 -10.71
N TYR A 133 -0.83 60.46 -9.92
CA TYR A 133 -0.40 61.18 -8.73
C TYR A 133 -0.27 60.24 -7.52
N SER A 134 -1.25 59.36 -7.34
CA SER A 134 -1.21 58.30 -6.32
C SER A 134 -2.01 57.08 -6.75
N ALA A 135 -1.52 55.92 -6.36
CA ALA A 135 -2.19 54.64 -6.42
C ALA A 135 -1.85 53.84 -5.15
N ASP A 136 -2.84 53.40 -4.38
CA ASP A 136 -2.64 52.61 -3.16
C ASP A 136 -3.38 51.28 -3.26
N MET A 137 -2.72 50.19 -2.86
CA MET A 137 -3.23 48.82 -2.89
C MET A 137 -2.97 48.13 -1.54
N LEU A 138 -3.50 48.69 -0.45
CA LEU A 138 -3.22 48.24 0.91
C LEU A 138 -4.27 47.24 1.39
N LYS A 139 -3.82 46.02 1.70
CA LYS A 139 -4.62 44.96 2.32
C LYS A 139 -4.07 44.65 3.72
N ALA A 140 -4.84 44.95 4.76
CA ALA A 140 -4.47 44.68 6.16
C ALA A 140 -5.60 43.94 6.89
N LEU A 141 -5.27 43.21 7.97
CA LEU A 141 -6.23 42.35 8.71
C LEU A 141 -7.54 43.04 9.13
N ALA A 142 -7.54 44.37 9.27
CA ALA A 142 -8.70 45.15 9.71
C ALA A 142 -9.16 46.21 8.69
N PHE A 143 -8.46 46.38 7.57
CA PHE A 143 -8.74 47.47 6.63
C PHE A 143 -8.17 47.21 5.24
N ASP A 144 -9.04 47.37 4.23
CA ASP A 144 -8.69 47.34 2.81
C ASP A 144 -8.85 48.76 2.23
N LEU A 145 -7.77 49.29 1.64
CA LEU A 145 -7.76 50.59 0.96
C LEU A 145 -7.21 50.44 -0.46
N PHE A 146 -8.07 50.76 -1.41
CA PHE A 146 -7.72 50.86 -2.82
C PHE A 146 -8.08 52.26 -3.32
N GLN A 147 -7.12 52.97 -3.90
CA GLN A 147 -7.32 54.35 -4.36
C GLN A 147 -6.47 54.65 -5.58
N LEU A 148 -7.00 55.48 -6.47
CA LEU A 148 -6.30 56.08 -7.61
C LEU A 148 -6.60 57.58 -7.67
N ASP A 149 -5.58 58.40 -7.90
CA ASP A 149 -5.68 59.80 -8.31
C ASP A 149 -4.79 60.00 -9.54
N ALA A 150 -5.41 60.35 -10.66
CA ALA A 150 -4.73 60.46 -11.94
C ALA A 150 -5.35 61.54 -12.82
N GLU A 151 -4.52 62.08 -13.72
CA GLU A 151 -4.87 63.17 -14.62
C GLU A 151 -4.62 62.76 -16.07
N VAL A 152 -5.60 63.04 -16.93
CA VAL A 152 -5.56 62.79 -18.36
C VAL A 152 -5.38 64.10 -19.10
N MET A 153 -4.44 64.15 -20.03
CA MET A 153 -4.20 65.29 -20.92
C MET A 153 -4.31 64.85 -22.37
N MET A 154 -4.97 65.66 -23.20
CA MET A 154 -5.12 65.40 -24.63
C MET A 154 -4.48 66.52 -25.44
N TYR A 155 -3.64 66.14 -26.41
CA TYR A 155 -2.98 67.06 -27.33
C TYR A 155 -3.34 66.70 -28.77
N ASN A 156 -3.49 67.70 -29.64
CA ASN A 156 -3.69 67.47 -31.08
C ASN A 156 -2.34 67.41 -31.84
N ALA A 157 -2.39 67.12 -33.14
CA ALA A 157 -1.20 67.00 -33.99
C ALA A 157 -0.35 68.28 -34.09
N ALA A 158 -0.93 69.46 -33.78
CA ALA A 158 -0.19 70.72 -33.71
C ALA A 158 0.52 70.92 -32.37
N GLY A 159 0.37 70.00 -31.41
CA GLY A 159 0.90 70.10 -30.06
C GLY A 159 0.06 70.99 -29.14
N THR A 160 -1.13 71.42 -29.59
CA THR A 160 -2.03 72.22 -28.77
C THR A 160 -2.73 71.34 -27.75
N LEU A 161 -2.73 71.77 -26.49
CA LEU A 161 -3.51 71.14 -25.42
C LEU A 161 -5.01 71.32 -25.71
N VAL A 162 -5.71 70.22 -25.93
CA VAL A 162 -7.16 70.18 -26.14
C VAL A 162 -7.90 70.26 -24.81
N GLY A 163 -7.34 69.64 -23.76
CA GLY A 163 -7.86 69.68 -22.41
C GLY A 163 -7.06 68.82 -21.44
N LYS A 164 -7.32 69.06 -20.14
CA LYS A 164 -6.68 68.38 -19.00
C LYS A 164 -7.72 68.12 -17.92
N TRP A 165 -7.82 66.88 -17.46
CA TRP A 165 -8.85 66.40 -16.53
C TRP A 165 -8.22 65.53 -15.44
N ARG A 166 -8.40 65.90 -14.18
CA ARG A 166 -7.97 65.12 -13.00
C ARG A 166 -9.17 64.64 -12.21
N ASP A 167 -9.16 63.36 -11.85
CA ASP A 167 -10.17 62.77 -10.98
C ASP A 167 -9.55 61.67 -10.11
N SER A 168 -10.26 61.28 -9.06
CA SER A 168 -9.85 60.23 -8.14
C SER A 168 -10.98 59.25 -7.85
N ALA A 169 -10.66 57.97 -7.72
CA ALA A 169 -11.59 56.95 -7.25
C ALA A 169 -10.99 56.21 -6.05
N SER A 170 -11.85 55.73 -5.15
CA SER A 170 -11.41 54.91 -4.03
C SER A 170 -12.48 53.92 -3.60
N LYS A 171 -12.03 52.78 -3.07
CA LYS A 171 -12.86 51.76 -2.45
C LYS A 171 -12.33 51.51 -1.04
N ARG A 172 -13.20 51.66 -0.04
CA ARG A 172 -12.93 51.32 1.38
C ARG A 172 -13.92 50.26 1.81
N ARG A 173 -13.42 49.12 2.30
CA ARG A 173 -14.28 48.09 2.89
C ARG A 173 -14.25 48.23 4.41
N ILE A 174 -15.23 48.93 4.97
CA ILE A 174 -15.70 48.65 6.33
C ILE A 174 -16.91 47.74 6.10
N SER A 175 -16.72 46.42 6.23
CA SER A 175 -17.74 45.37 6.15
C SER A 175 -19.06 45.73 5.42
N VAL A 176 -19.18 45.17 4.20
CA VAL A 176 -20.32 45.15 3.26
C VAL A 176 -20.46 46.40 2.36
N PRO A 177 -20.17 46.28 1.04
CA PRO A 177 -20.47 47.35 0.08
C PRO A 177 -21.99 47.47 -0.14
N THR A 178 -22.59 48.57 0.33
CA THR A 178 -23.97 49.00 0.03
C THR A 178 -24.00 49.95 -1.17
N GLY A 179 -23.46 49.50 -2.31
CA GLY A 179 -23.42 50.27 -3.55
C GLY A 179 -23.83 49.42 -4.75
N ILE A 180 -25.06 49.62 -5.21
CA ILE A 180 -25.71 49.04 -6.40
C ILE A 180 -26.10 47.56 -6.26
N ILE A 181 -27.17 47.34 -5.50
CA ILE A 181 -27.94 46.10 -5.48
C ILE A 181 -28.75 45.99 -6.78
N GLY A 182 -28.38 44.99 -7.56
CA GLY A 182 -29.20 44.36 -8.60
C GLY A 182 -28.73 42.92 -8.80
N LEU A 183 -28.39 42.22 -7.71
CA LEU A 183 -27.81 40.87 -7.76
C LEU A 183 -28.91 39.83 -7.99
N ALA A 184 -29.19 39.56 -9.26
CA ALA A 184 -29.82 38.34 -9.73
C ALA A 184 -28.96 37.77 -10.87
N GLY A 185 -27.76 37.29 -10.54
CA GLY A 185 -26.81 36.72 -11.49
C GLY A 185 -26.21 35.41 -10.97
N THR A 186 -25.93 34.46 -11.87
CA THR A 186 -25.51 33.08 -11.58
C THR A 186 -23.99 32.88 -11.43
N ILE A 187 -23.19 33.96 -11.47
CA ILE A 187 -21.71 33.93 -11.53
C ILE A 187 -21.07 34.71 -10.37
N VAL A 188 -21.85 34.96 -9.30
CA VAL A 188 -21.45 35.79 -8.16
C VAL A 188 -20.19 35.23 -7.48
N GLU A 189 -20.13 33.95 -7.11
CA GLU A 189 -19.02 33.42 -6.30
C GLU A 189 -17.64 33.48 -6.99
N GLU A 190 -17.51 33.11 -8.27
CA GLU A 190 -16.21 33.13 -8.97
C GLU A 190 -15.72 34.53 -9.36
N VAL A 191 -16.64 35.48 -9.50
CA VAL A 191 -16.31 36.90 -9.70
C VAL A 191 -15.99 37.54 -8.34
N PHE A 192 -16.40 36.99 -7.19
CA PHE A 192 -16.04 37.56 -5.88
C PHE A 192 -14.78 36.95 -5.22
N SER A 193 -14.03 36.08 -5.89
CA SER A 193 -12.65 35.74 -5.46
C SER A 193 -11.80 37.01 -5.49
N ASP A 194 -11.04 37.29 -4.42
CA ASP A 194 -10.57 38.66 -4.13
C ASP A 194 -9.03 38.85 -4.22
N PRO A 195 -8.38 38.60 -5.38
CA PRO A 195 -7.01 39.06 -5.62
C PRO A 195 -6.92 40.58 -5.45
N ILE A 196 -5.84 41.04 -4.80
CA ILE A 196 -5.55 42.47 -4.59
C ILE A 196 -5.63 43.27 -5.91
N ARG A 197 -5.16 42.68 -7.01
CA ARG A 197 -5.16 43.27 -8.36
C ARG A 197 -6.56 43.53 -8.92
N ARG A 198 -7.50 42.61 -8.67
CA ARG A 198 -8.89 42.75 -9.11
C ARG A 198 -9.59 43.92 -8.42
N GLN A 199 -9.33 44.12 -7.12
CA GLN A 199 -9.88 45.26 -6.40
C GLN A 199 -9.41 46.59 -6.97
N MET A 200 -8.11 46.68 -7.27
CA MET A 200 -7.54 47.88 -7.90
C MET A 200 -8.10 48.10 -9.31
N ARG A 201 -8.29 47.03 -10.10
CA ARG A 201 -8.94 47.11 -11.42
C ARG A 201 -10.32 47.75 -11.36
N MET A 202 -11.16 47.34 -10.41
CA MET A 202 -12.46 47.97 -10.21
C MET A 202 -12.36 49.47 -9.90
N VAL A 203 -11.41 49.89 -9.04
CA VAL A 203 -11.17 51.32 -8.74
C VAL A 203 -10.75 52.09 -10.00
N VAL A 204 -9.89 51.49 -10.82
CA VAL A 204 -9.45 52.09 -12.09
C VAL A 204 -10.61 52.21 -13.08
N TYR A 205 -11.51 51.23 -13.13
CA TYR A 205 -12.68 51.28 -14.01
C TYR A 205 -13.70 52.32 -13.57
N ASP A 206 -13.95 52.46 -12.27
CA ASP A 206 -14.77 53.54 -11.73
C ASP A 206 -14.17 54.92 -12.05
N TRP A 207 -12.85 55.08 -11.88
CA TRP A 207 -12.14 56.30 -12.25
C TRP A 207 -12.25 56.60 -13.75
N ALA A 208 -12.02 55.61 -14.61
CA ALA A 208 -12.08 55.79 -16.05
C ALA A 208 -13.50 56.12 -16.54
N TRP A 209 -14.52 55.51 -15.93
CA TRP A 209 -15.92 55.85 -16.19
C TRP A 209 -16.23 57.30 -15.80
N ASN A 210 -15.84 57.73 -14.60
CA ASN A 210 -16.02 59.13 -14.17
C ASN A 210 -15.29 60.10 -15.11
N MET A 211 -14.07 59.75 -15.54
CA MET A 211 -13.31 60.52 -16.51
C MET A 211 -14.03 60.62 -17.86
N ALA A 212 -14.65 59.53 -18.33
CA ALA A 212 -15.39 59.48 -19.59
C ALA A 212 -16.62 60.43 -19.61
N GLN A 213 -17.20 60.74 -18.44
CA GLN A 213 -18.33 61.68 -18.32
C GLN A 213 -17.92 63.14 -18.54
N VAL A 214 -16.64 63.48 -18.31
CA VAL A 214 -16.13 64.86 -18.44
C VAL A 214 -15.26 65.06 -19.68
N LEU A 215 -14.73 63.99 -20.27
CA LEU A 215 -14.01 64.02 -21.55
C LEU A 215 -14.96 64.39 -22.71
N PRO A 216 -14.47 65.11 -23.74
CA PRO A 216 -15.26 65.44 -24.92
C PRO A 216 -15.54 64.20 -25.78
N ASP A 217 -16.64 64.20 -26.52
CA ASP A 217 -16.87 63.25 -27.61
C ASP A 217 -16.09 63.69 -28.86
N SER A 218 -15.63 62.74 -29.67
CA SER A 218 -15.01 63.04 -30.96
C SER A 218 -16.09 63.30 -32.02
N PRO A 219 -16.12 64.49 -32.65
CA PRO A 219 -17.12 64.82 -33.67
C PRO A 219 -16.91 64.05 -34.98
N LYS A 220 -15.73 63.42 -35.16
CA LYS A 220 -15.30 62.76 -36.40
C LYS A 220 -15.64 61.27 -36.45
N GLY A 221 -15.97 60.67 -35.30
CA GLY A 221 -16.20 59.22 -35.20
C GLY A 221 -17.65 58.85 -34.88
N ALA A 222 -17.98 57.59 -35.17
CA ALA A 222 -19.28 57.04 -34.78
C ALA A 222 -19.34 56.79 -33.26
N LYS A 223 -20.49 57.08 -32.65
CA LYS A 223 -20.73 56.75 -31.24
C LYS A 223 -20.93 55.23 -31.08
N LEU A 224 -19.91 54.56 -30.52
CA LEU A 224 -19.91 53.13 -30.24
C LEU A 224 -20.85 52.79 -29.06
N PRO A 225 -21.15 51.51 -28.80
CA PRO A 225 -21.88 51.10 -27.59
C PRO A 225 -21.34 51.72 -26.30
N GLU A 226 -22.22 52.26 -25.46
CA GLU A 226 -21.86 52.78 -24.15
C GLU A 226 -21.64 51.66 -23.14
N VAL A 227 -20.55 51.72 -22.37
CA VAL A 227 -20.14 50.69 -21.41
C VAL A 227 -19.81 51.38 -20.10
N ILE A 228 -20.55 51.01 -19.07
CA ILE A 228 -20.44 51.56 -17.72
C ILE A 228 -19.31 50.83 -16.99
N ALA A 229 -19.38 49.50 -16.96
CA ALA A 229 -18.39 48.67 -16.29
C ALA A 229 -18.21 47.31 -16.99
N VAL A 230 -17.00 46.76 -16.90
CA VAL A 230 -16.69 45.38 -17.27
C VAL A 230 -16.04 44.73 -16.06
N ASP A 231 -16.57 43.59 -15.62
CA ASP A 231 -16.07 42.86 -14.46
C ASP A 231 -15.66 41.45 -14.87
N THR A 232 -14.39 41.10 -14.62
CA THR A 232 -13.79 39.82 -15.03
C THR A 232 -12.84 39.26 -13.98
N ASN A 233 -12.70 37.93 -13.92
CA ASN A 233 -11.75 37.27 -13.03
C ASN A 233 -10.37 37.02 -13.67
N VAL A 234 -9.98 37.82 -14.67
CA VAL A 234 -8.70 37.71 -15.39
C VAL A 234 -7.46 37.73 -14.48
N ASP A 235 -7.58 38.38 -13.31
CA ASP A 235 -6.51 38.50 -12.32
C ASP A 235 -6.25 37.22 -11.51
N ASN A 236 -7.00 36.14 -11.75
CA ASN A 236 -6.67 34.81 -11.24
C ASN A 236 -5.49 34.17 -12.02
N LEU A 237 -5.19 34.68 -13.21
CA LEU A 237 -4.05 34.32 -14.08
C LEU A 237 -4.07 32.88 -14.62
N LEU A 238 -4.18 31.87 -13.77
CA LEU A 238 -4.16 30.45 -14.11
C LEU A 238 -5.50 29.80 -13.82
N PHE A 239 -6.05 29.08 -14.80
CA PHE A 239 -7.31 28.37 -14.68
C PHE A 239 -7.17 26.88 -14.98
N GLY A 240 -7.51 26.05 -13.99
CA GLY A 240 -7.58 24.58 -14.09
C GLY A 240 -8.94 24.06 -14.55
N VAL A 241 -9.04 22.76 -14.80
CA VAL A 241 -10.27 22.03 -15.16
C VAL A 241 -11.41 22.34 -14.19
N GLY A 242 -12.60 22.60 -14.73
CA GLY A 242 -13.81 22.91 -13.97
C GLY A 242 -13.88 24.35 -13.47
N GLN A 243 -12.78 25.09 -13.44
CA GLN A 243 -12.79 26.52 -13.12
C GLN A 243 -13.41 27.33 -14.26
N ARG A 244 -13.89 28.53 -13.92
CA ARG A 244 -14.64 29.40 -14.84
C ARG A 244 -13.89 30.68 -15.12
N VAL A 245 -13.70 31.01 -16.40
CA VAL A 245 -13.38 32.39 -16.83
C VAL A 245 -14.71 33.12 -16.98
N ALA A 246 -14.95 34.10 -16.10
CA ALA A 246 -16.23 34.78 -15.95
C ALA A 246 -16.15 36.24 -16.41
N VAL A 247 -17.20 36.69 -17.10
CA VAL A 247 -17.32 38.06 -17.60
C VAL A 247 -18.72 38.59 -17.34
N ARG A 248 -18.78 39.76 -16.73
CA ARG A 248 -19.98 40.59 -16.61
C ARG A 248 -19.74 41.95 -17.26
N VAL A 249 -20.75 42.46 -17.94
CA VAL A 249 -20.71 43.77 -18.61
C VAL A 249 -21.98 44.53 -18.24
N ASP A 250 -21.81 45.73 -17.71
CA ASP A 250 -22.87 46.71 -17.50
C ASP A 250 -22.74 47.77 -18.62
N ALA A 251 -23.71 47.81 -19.54
CA ALA A 251 -23.68 48.59 -20.77
C ALA A 251 -25.09 49.02 -21.21
N GLU A 252 -25.20 49.74 -22.32
CA GLU A 252 -26.53 50.09 -22.87
C GLU A 252 -27.37 48.82 -23.20
N PRO A 253 -28.71 48.85 -23.03
CA PRO A 253 -29.57 47.69 -23.30
C PRO A 253 -29.67 47.32 -24.80
N GLY A 254 -29.89 46.04 -25.11
CA GLY A 254 -30.18 45.57 -26.48
C GLY A 254 -28.96 45.25 -27.34
N LEU A 255 -27.78 45.06 -26.71
CA LEU A 255 -26.55 44.68 -27.39
C LEU A 255 -26.45 43.17 -27.59
N LYS A 256 -25.74 42.76 -28.64
CA LYS A 256 -25.23 41.40 -28.79
C LYS A 256 -23.80 41.36 -28.27
N CYS A 257 -23.61 40.78 -27.10
CA CYS A 257 -22.32 40.71 -26.42
C CYS A 257 -21.70 39.31 -26.54
N SER A 258 -20.39 39.26 -26.68
CA SER A 258 -19.58 38.04 -26.58
C SER A 258 -18.21 38.35 -25.98
N PHE A 259 -17.51 37.35 -25.46
CA PHE A 259 -16.11 37.48 -25.07
C PHE A 259 -15.24 36.41 -25.71
N SER A 260 -13.94 36.66 -25.75
CA SER A 260 -12.92 35.75 -26.30
C SER A 260 -11.72 35.71 -25.38
N ILE A 261 -11.15 34.51 -25.21
CA ILE A 261 -9.89 34.26 -24.51
C ILE A 261 -8.83 34.13 -25.60
N GLY A 262 -8.24 35.26 -26.00
CA GLY A 262 -7.29 35.33 -27.10
C GLY A 262 -7.80 34.67 -28.39
N ASP A 263 -6.93 33.86 -28.98
CA ASP A 263 -7.23 32.97 -30.09
C ASP A 263 -7.72 31.57 -29.68
N PHE A 264 -7.63 31.23 -28.38
CA PHE A 264 -7.96 29.93 -27.83
C PHE A 264 -9.46 29.62 -27.90
N LYS A 265 -10.31 30.52 -27.39
CA LYS A 265 -11.77 30.41 -27.51
C LYS A 265 -12.36 31.77 -27.87
N LYS A 266 -13.17 31.80 -28.93
CA LYS A 266 -13.73 33.03 -29.51
C LYS A 266 -15.25 33.04 -29.44
N ASP A 267 -15.79 34.25 -29.41
CA ASP A 267 -17.22 34.53 -29.54
C ASP A 267 -18.11 33.78 -28.53
N ILE A 268 -17.62 33.60 -27.30
CA ILE A 268 -18.38 33.01 -26.19
C ILE A 268 -19.56 33.96 -25.86
N PRO A 269 -20.82 33.51 -25.92
CA PRO A 269 -21.98 34.40 -25.75
C PRO A 269 -22.06 35.03 -24.36
N LEU A 270 -22.40 36.32 -24.32
CA LEU A 270 -22.79 37.05 -23.09
C LEU A 270 -24.27 37.44 -23.21
N PRO A 271 -25.21 36.55 -22.86
CA PRO A 271 -26.62 36.87 -22.87
C PRO A 271 -26.94 38.02 -21.91
N GLN A 272 -27.95 38.81 -22.28
CA GLN A 272 -28.47 39.86 -21.43
C GLN A 272 -29.31 39.25 -20.30
N THR A 273 -28.86 39.35 -19.05
CA THR A 273 -29.55 38.77 -17.88
C THR A 273 -30.53 39.76 -17.24
N SER A 274 -30.25 41.05 -17.32
CA SER A 274 -31.19 42.12 -16.96
C SER A 274 -30.99 43.35 -17.84
N GLN A 275 -31.81 44.40 -17.68
CA GLN A 275 -31.72 45.59 -18.53
C GLN A 275 -30.31 46.23 -18.45
N GLY A 276 -29.55 46.17 -19.55
CA GLY A 276 -28.18 46.68 -19.61
C GLY A 276 -27.11 45.80 -18.96
N VAL A 277 -27.44 44.61 -18.45
CA VAL A 277 -26.47 43.69 -17.81
C VAL A 277 -26.32 42.42 -18.64
N TYR A 278 -25.08 42.05 -18.96
CA TYR A 278 -24.73 40.88 -19.75
C TYR A 278 -23.73 40.03 -18.99
N GLU A 279 -24.01 38.73 -18.87
CA GLU A 279 -23.21 37.82 -18.05
C GLU A 279 -22.97 36.51 -18.78
N GLY A 280 -21.78 35.94 -18.63
CA GLY A 280 -21.45 34.61 -19.15
C GLY A 280 -20.07 34.14 -18.69
N PHE A 281 -19.79 32.88 -18.95
CA PHE A 281 -18.56 32.24 -18.53
C PHE A 281 -18.13 31.13 -19.49
N TYR A 282 -16.87 30.74 -19.38
CA TYR A 282 -16.30 29.55 -20.01
C TYR A 282 -15.76 28.63 -18.93
N VAL A 283 -16.21 27.37 -18.92
CA VAL A 283 -15.68 26.32 -18.02
C VAL A 283 -14.49 25.68 -18.71
N ILE A 284 -13.34 25.65 -18.03
CA ILE A 284 -12.16 24.95 -18.55
C ILE A 284 -12.48 23.45 -18.62
N ALA A 285 -12.36 22.89 -19.81
CA ALA A 285 -12.53 21.47 -20.06
C ALA A 285 -11.20 20.72 -19.95
N GLU A 286 -11.26 19.42 -19.70
CA GLU A 286 -10.10 18.54 -19.80
C GLU A 286 -9.50 18.62 -21.22
N GLY A 287 -8.18 18.78 -21.29
CA GLY A 287 -7.41 18.97 -22.52
C GLY A 287 -7.35 20.41 -23.04
N ASP A 288 -8.06 21.36 -22.44
CA ASP A 288 -7.91 22.78 -22.79
C ASP A 288 -6.50 23.27 -22.43
N LYS A 289 -5.83 23.94 -23.36
CA LYS A 289 -4.48 24.48 -23.11
C LYS A 289 -4.27 25.80 -23.80
N ALA A 290 -3.91 26.82 -23.03
CA ALA A 290 -3.58 28.13 -23.55
C ALA A 290 -2.64 28.85 -22.60
N SER A 291 -1.71 29.64 -23.11
CA SER A 291 -0.83 30.45 -22.27
C SER A 291 -0.90 31.91 -22.68
N ASN A 292 -0.90 32.79 -21.69
CA ASN A 292 -0.74 34.24 -21.85
C ASN A 292 -1.74 34.86 -22.85
N LYS A 293 -3.03 34.50 -22.74
CA LYS A 293 -4.10 34.99 -23.61
C LYS A 293 -4.79 36.22 -23.04
N THR A 294 -5.05 37.20 -23.90
CA THR A 294 -5.81 38.41 -23.55
C THR A 294 -7.31 38.15 -23.53
N LEU A 295 -8.01 38.66 -22.52
CA LEU A 295 -9.47 38.61 -22.47
C LEU A 295 -10.06 39.81 -23.22
N MET A 296 -10.97 39.54 -24.17
CA MET A 296 -11.57 40.57 -25.03
C MET A 296 -13.09 40.43 -25.01
N VAL A 297 -13.80 41.55 -24.85
CA VAL A 297 -15.27 41.60 -24.87
C VAL A 297 -15.72 42.39 -26.08
N ARG A 298 -16.56 41.79 -26.92
CA ARG A 298 -17.17 42.42 -28.09
C ARG A 298 -18.63 42.74 -27.80
N MET A 299 -19.03 43.99 -28.03
CA MET A 299 -20.39 44.46 -27.87
C MET A 299 -20.87 45.03 -29.19
N ARG A 300 -21.96 44.49 -29.74
CA ARG A 300 -22.48 44.88 -31.06
C ARG A 300 -23.91 45.40 -30.98
N LYS A 301 -24.16 46.57 -31.57
CA LYS A 301 -25.49 47.11 -31.81
C LYS A 301 -26.21 46.37 -32.94
N ALA A 302 -27.54 46.43 -32.97
CA ALA A 302 -28.35 45.84 -34.04
C ALA A 302 -28.02 46.39 -35.45
N ASN A 303 -27.53 47.63 -35.54
CA ASN A 303 -27.09 48.26 -36.79
C ASN A 303 -25.70 47.80 -37.27
N GLY A 304 -25.06 46.84 -36.59
CA GLY A 304 -23.78 46.26 -36.96
C GLY A 304 -22.54 46.94 -36.37
N VAL A 305 -22.69 48.12 -35.75
CA VAL A 305 -21.59 48.83 -35.08
C VAL A 305 -21.12 48.02 -33.87
N ASP A 306 -19.82 47.76 -33.77
CA ASP A 306 -19.22 47.04 -32.65
C ASP A 306 -18.21 47.88 -31.86
N ARG A 307 -18.12 47.57 -30.56
CA ARG A 307 -17.08 48.01 -29.63
C ARG A 307 -16.32 46.78 -29.17
N LEU A 308 -15.00 46.88 -29.13
CA LEU A 308 -14.11 45.90 -28.52
C LEU A 308 -13.55 46.50 -27.23
N TRP A 309 -13.74 45.81 -26.12
CA TRP A 309 -13.10 46.10 -24.84
C TRP A 309 -11.99 45.07 -24.61
N ILE A 310 -10.80 45.56 -24.31
CA ILE A 310 -9.63 44.69 -24.10
C ILE A 310 -9.21 44.80 -22.63
N GLU A 311 -9.17 43.67 -21.93
CA GLU A 311 -8.59 43.58 -20.60
C GLU A 311 -7.06 43.59 -20.70
N SER A 312 -6.41 44.49 -19.94
CA SER A 312 -4.96 44.63 -19.89
C SER A 312 -4.43 44.33 -18.47
N GLY A 313 -3.11 44.28 -18.30
CA GLY A 313 -2.44 44.09 -17.00
C GLY A 313 -2.39 42.65 -16.51
N SER A 314 -3.26 41.77 -17.02
CA SER A 314 -3.31 40.35 -16.66
C SER A 314 -3.61 39.51 -17.91
N LEU A 315 -2.97 38.34 -18.00
CA LEU A 315 -3.15 37.39 -19.09
C LEU A 315 -3.63 36.06 -18.53
N ILE A 316 -4.54 35.41 -19.27
CA ILE A 316 -5.13 34.13 -18.92
C ILE A 316 -4.23 33.00 -19.44
N THR A 317 -3.83 32.14 -18.52
CA THR A 317 -3.29 30.81 -18.80
C THR A 317 -4.34 29.78 -18.40
N VAL A 318 -4.56 28.82 -19.29
CA VAL A 318 -5.50 27.71 -19.13
C VAL A 318 -4.70 26.43 -19.15
N ASP A 319 -4.90 25.62 -18.11
CA ASP A 319 -4.26 24.33 -17.96
C ASP A 319 -5.29 23.25 -17.61
N GLY A 320 -5.78 22.59 -18.65
CA GLY A 320 -6.72 21.49 -18.57
C GLY A 320 -6.04 20.11 -18.65
N GLU A 321 -4.72 20.04 -18.57
CA GLU A 321 -3.98 18.77 -18.58
C GLU A 321 -3.93 18.21 -17.15
N LEU A 322 -4.54 17.05 -16.91
CA LEU A 322 -4.56 16.46 -15.58
C LEU A 322 -3.17 15.91 -15.21
N PRO A 323 -2.71 16.08 -13.95
CA PRO A 323 -1.47 15.48 -13.52
C PRO A 323 -1.56 13.95 -13.52
N PRO A 324 -0.42 13.25 -13.66
CA PRO A 324 -0.39 11.80 -13.58
C PRO A 324 -0.81 11.29 -12.20
N ILE A 325 -1.17 10.01 -12.12
CA ILE A 325 -1.48 9.34 -10.85
C ILE A 325 -0.21 9.01 -10.07
N PRO A 326 -0.23 8.99 -8.72
CA PRO A 326 0.89 8.48 -7.93
C PRO A 326 1.19 7.02 -8.30
N GLU A 327 2.45 6.62 -8.33
CA GLU A 327 2.84 5.22 -8.56
C GLU A 327 2.91 4.48 -7.23
N THR A 328 2.51 3.20 -7.19
CA THR A 328 2.73 2.26 -6.07
C THR A 328 2.49 2.86 -4.67
N ILE A 329 1.23 2.82 -4.19
CA ILE A 329 0.89 3.23 -2.83
C ILE A 329 1.13 2.06 -1.88
N GLU A 330 2.10 2.21 -0.98
CA GLU A 330 2.41 1.24 0.06
C GLU A 330 2.08 1.82 1.45
N TYR A 331 1.91 0.92 2.42
CA TYR A 331 1.58 1.32 3.78
C TYR A 331 2.27 0.45 4.83
N ARG A 332 2.46 1.04 6.01
CA ARG A 332 2.88 0.35 7.23
C ARG A 332 2.00 0.78 8.38
N THR A 333 1.60 -0.17 9.21
CA THR A 333 0.83 0.09 10.42
C THR A 333 1.71 -0.07 11.65
N GLY A 334 1.68 0.92 12.55
CA GLY A 334 2.44 0.92 13.79
C GLY A 334 1.64 1.55 14.93
N ARG A 335 2.25 1.66 16.12
CA ARG A 335 1.63 2.37 17.26
C ARG A 335 1.40 3.85 16.97
N ASP A 336 2.19 4.43 16.06
CA ASP A 336 2.09 5.82 15.63
C ASP A 336 1.00 6.06 14.57
N GLY A 337 0.28 5.01 14.15
CA GLY A 337 -0.79 5.09 13.17
C GLY A 337 -0.50 4.37 11.85
N VAL A 338 -1.09 4.87 10.77
CA VAL A 338 -0.87 4.37 9.41
C VAL A 338 0.09 5.29 8.68
N GLN A 339 1.26 4.76 8.31
CA GLN A 339 2.21 5.45 7.45
C GLN A 339 1.97 5.02 6.00
N LEU A 340 1.69 5.99 5.13
CA LEU A 340 1.56 5.84 3.68
C LEU A 340 2.79 6.42 2.99
N TYR A 341 3.25 5.75 1.95
CA TYR A 341 4.27 6.26 1.04
C TYR A 341 3.94 5.85 -0.39
N TRP A 342 4.29 6.71 -1.33
CA TRP A 342 4.02 6.48 -2.75
C TRP A 342 5.20 6.95 -3.60
N LEU A 343 5.31 6.41 -4.80
CA LEU A 343 6.29 6.84 -5.78
C LEU A 343 5.72 8.01 -6.59
N VAL A 344 6.57 8.98 -6.87
CA VAL A 344 6.20 10.21 -7.58
C VAL A 344 6.59 10.06 -9.05
N PRO A 345 5.62 10.12 -9.99
CA PRO A 345 5.92 10.13 -11.41
C PRO A 345 6.65 11.43 -11.79
N VAL A 346 7.39 11.41 -12.90
CA VAL A 346 8.02 12.62 -13.42
C VAL A 346 6.95 13.54 -14.03
N ALA A 347 6.69 14.68 -13.37
CA ALA A 347 5.76 15.72 -13.85
C ALA A 347 6.36 17.12 -13.62
N ALA A 348 6.08 18.06 -14.53
CA ALA A 348 6.74 19.38 -14.54
C ALA A 348 6.07 20.41 -13.60
N ASP A 349 4.83 20.17 -13.19
CA ASP A 349 3.91 21.12 -12.56
C ASP A 349 3.23 20.57 -11.30
N LEU A 350 3.73 19.45 -10.76
CA LEU A 350 3.31 18.93 -9.46
C LEU A 350 3.50 19.99 -8.37
N GLU A 351 2.44 20.24 -7.59
CA GLU A 351 2.44 21.21 -6.50
C GLU A 351 2.30 20.52 -5.14
N GLU A 352 1.34 19.61 -4.99
CA GLU A 352 1.07 18.90 -3.74
C GLU A 352 0.38 17.54 -3.95
N PHE A 353 0.28 16.75 -2.89
CA PHE A 353 -0.47 15.50 -2.81
C PHE A 353 -1.66 15.68 -1.88
N VAL A 354 -2.82 15.21 -2.32
CA VAL A 354 -4.04 15.17 -1.52
C VAL A 354 -4.26 13.74 -1.05
N VAL A 355 -4.28 13.55 0.27
CA VAL A 355 -4.59 12.25 0.89
C VAL A 355 -6.01 12.29 1.43
N GLU A 356 -6.80 11.29 1.05
CA GLU A 356 -8.19 11.17 1.42
C GLU A 356 -8.44 9.85 2.14
N LYS A 357 -9.29 9.87 3.18
CA LYS A 357 -9.64 8.72 4.00
C LYS A 357 -11.15 8.46 3.95
N GLY A 358 -11.54 7.20 3.83
CA GLY A 358 -12.91 6.73 3.92
C GLY A 358 -13.04 5.54 4.87
N ASN A 359 -14.24 5.35 5.40
CA ASN A 359 -14.59 4.18 6.23
C ASN A 359 -15.19 3.02 5.41
N ASP A 360 -15.48 3.27 4.13
CA ASP A 360 -16.07 2.31 3.20
C ASP A 360 -15.35 2.40 1.83
N PRO A 361 -15.17 1.29 1.10
CA PRO A 361 -14.49 1.30 -0.19
C PRO A 361 -15.22 2.11 -1.28
N VAL A 362 -16.55 2.26 -1.21
CA VAL A 362 -17.35 3.00 -2.20
C VAL A 362 -18.05 4.23 -1.62
N GLY A 363 -17.88 4.50 -0.33
CA GLY A 363 -18.45 5.65 0.36
C GLY A 363 -17.75 6.99 0.12
N GLU A 364 -18.09 7.96 0.96
CA GLU A 364 -17.46 9.28 0.96
C GLU A 364 -16.03 9.23 1.52
N PHE A 365 -15.16 10.03 0.92
CA PHE A 365 -13.76 10.18 1.33
C PHE A 365 -13.54 11.63 1.74
N GLU A 366 -12.95 11.82 2.92
CA GLU A 366 -12.60 13.13 3.46
C GLU A 366 -11.12 13.41 3.23
N THR A 367 -10.76 14.64 2.85
CA THR A 367 -9.35 15.04 2.78
C THR A 367 -8.76 15.11 4.18
N VAL A 368 -7.80 14.23 4.47
CA VAL A 368 -7.09 14.17 5.76
C VAL A 368 -5.74 14.88 5.73
N ALA A 369 -5.14 15.05 4.55
CA ALA A 369 -3.90 15.80 4.41
C ALA A 369 -3.69 16.40 3.02
N GLN A 370 -2.94 17.50 3.00
CA GLN A 370 -2.29 18.07 1.82
C GLN A 370 -0.80 18.18 2.13
N THR A 371 0.05 17.51 1.35
CA THR A 371 1.49 17.42 1.62
C THR A 371 2.31 17.61 0.36
N ARG A 372 3.55 18.10 0.50
CA ARG A 372 4.50 18.22 -0.62
C ARG A 372 5.52 17.09 -0.65
N THR A 373 5.56 16.25 0.37
CA THR A 373 6.40 15.05 0.43
C THR A 373 5.59 13.82 0.04
N PRO A 374 6.21 12.78 -0.55
CA PRO A 374 5.50 11.59 -1.00
C PRO A 374 5.22 10.58 0.13
N GLU A 375 4.95 11.10 1.32
CA GLU A 375 4.67 10.33 2.52
C GLU A 375 3.66 11.07 3.39
N PHE A 376 2.89 10.29 4.15
CA PHE A 376 1.94 10.80 5.12
C PHE A 376 1.78 9.81 6.28
N VAL A 377 1.61 10.32 7.49
CA VAL A 377 1.30 9.52 8.68
C VAL A 377 -0.07 9.96 9.19
N ASP A 378 -1.01 9.02 9.25
CA ASP A 378 -2.32 9.20 9.88
C ASP A 378 -2.30 8.62 11.31
N PRO A 379 -2.14 9.46 12.35
CA PRO A 379 -2.09 8.99 13.73
C PRO A 379 -3.49 8.65 14.27
N ASP A 380 -4.56 9.12 13.63
CA ASP A 380 -5.93 9.10 14.16
C ASP A 380 -6.73 7.90 13.65
N VAL A 381 -6.06 6.76 13.46
CA VAL A 381 -6.69 5.50 13.04
C VAL A 381 -6.97 4.65 14.26
N MET A 382 -8.26 4.38 14.50
CA MET A 382 -8.67 3.52 15.59
C MET A 382 -8.09 2.11 15.42
N GLN A 383 -7.49 1.58 16.48
CA GLN A 383 -7.00 0.21 16.48
C GLN A 383 -8.14 -0.79 16.24
N GLY A 384 -7.85 -1.87 15.52
CA GLY A 384 -8.81 -2.94 15.27
C GLY A 384 -9.80 -2.65 14.13
N THR A 385 -9.67 -1.54 13.40
CA THR A 385 -10.55 -1.16 12.29
C THR A 385 -9.89 -1.33 10.93
N THR A 386 -10.71 -1.31 9.87
CA THR A 386 -10.24 -1.19 8.49
C THR A 386 -10.57 0.21 7.99
N VAL A 387 -9.59 0.87 7.36
CA VAL A 387 -9.73 2.20 6.76
C VAL A 387 -9.25 2.17 5.32
N PHE A 388 -9.77 3.08 4.51
CA PHE A 388 -9.49 3.13 3.08
C PHE A 388 -8.86 4.47 2.72
N TYR A 389 -7.77 4.44 1.96
CA TYR A 389 -7.07 5.65 1.52
C TYR A 389 -7.08 5.80 0.01
N ARG A 390 -7.07 7.06 -0.43
CA ARG A 390 -6.79 7.49 -1.80
C ARG A 390 -5.72 8.58 -1.74
N VAL A 391 -4.79 8.55 -2.69
CA VAL A 391 -3.79 9.58 -2.85
C VAL A 391 -3.90 10.13 -4.26
N ARG A 392 -3.96 11.46 -4.39
CA ARG A 392 -4.03 12.16 -5.67
C ARG A 392 -2.95 13.21 -5.76
N ILE A 393 -2.45 13.44 -6.97
CA ILE A 393 -1.54 14.55 -7.24
C ILE A 393 -2.38 15.78 -7.57
N LYS A 394 -1.98 16.93 -7.05
CA LYS A 394 -2.50 18.23 -7.42
C LYS A 394 -1.40 19.05 -8.08
N ASP A 395 -1.70 19.60 -9.25
CA ASP A 395 -0.79 20.49 -9.96
C ASP A 395 -0.95 21.95 -9.52
N LYS A 396 -0.15 22.84 -10.13
CA LYS A 396 -0.19 24.29 -9.89
C LYS A 396 -1.50 24.95 -10.34
N ALA A 397 -2.21 24.38 -11.31
CA ALA A 397 -3.51 24.87 -11.77
C ALA A 397 -4.66 24.42 -10.85
N GLY A 398 -4.37 23.53 -9.91
CA GLY A 398 -5.31 22.96 -8.96
C GLY A 398 -6.05 21.73 -9.50
N ASN A 399 -5.62 21.17 -10.64
CA ASN A 399 -6.19 19.95 -11.17
C ASN A 399 -5.77 18.77 -10.30
N LEU A 400 -6.69 17.83 -10.10
CA LEU A 400 -6.41 16.57 -9.40
C LEU A 400 -6.20 15.46 -10.41
N SER A 401 -5.22 14.61 -10.14
CA SER A 401 -5.01 13.39 -10.93
C SER A 401 -6.28 12.53 -10.91
N PRO A 402 -6.48 11.68 -11.93
CA PRO A 402 -7.47 10.62 -11.87
C PRO A 402 -7.33 9.75 -10.61
N LEU A 403 -8.39 9.04 -10.24
CA LEU A 403 -8.35 8.14 -9.08
C LEU A 403 -7.46 6.93 -9.37
N ASN A 404 -6.53 6.65 -8.46
CA ASN A 404 -5.63 5.49 -8.53
C ASN A 404 -6.06 4.37 -7.58
N GLY A 405 -7.28 3.86 -7.77
CA GLY A 405 -7.82 2.81 -6.91
C GLY A 405 -7.92 3.22 -5.44
N ILE A 406 -7.94 2.21 -4.55
CA ILE A 406 -8.14 2.40 -3.11
C ILE A 406 -7.18 1.48 -2.36
N THR A 407 -6.49 2.04 -1.37
CA THR A 407 -5.62 1.27 -0.47
C THR A 407 -6.40 0.90 0.79
N SER A 408 -6.72 -0.38 0.94
CA SER A 408 -7.37 -0.94 2.13
C SER A 408 -6.33 -1.24 3.21
N VAL A 409 -6.43 -0.58 4.36
CA VAL A 409 -5.49 -0.73 5.48
C VAL A 409 -6.22 -1.29 6.69
N ILE A 410 -5.73 -2.41 7.22
CA ILE A 410 -6.22 -3.00 8.47
C ILE A 410 -5.30 -2.54 9.60
N MET A 411 -5.83 -1.78 10.55
CA MET A 411 -5.09 -1.29 11.72
C MET A 411 -5.06 -2.37 12.81
N PRO A 412 -3.89 -2.93 13.18
CA PRO A 412 -3.81 -3.95 14.21
C PRO A 412 -4.29 -3.45 15.57
N GLN A 413 -4.77 -4.39 16.39
CA GLN A 413 -5.10 -4.13 17.78
C GLN A 413 -3.85 -4.32 18.66
N PHE A 414 -3.12 -3.24 18.93
CA PHE A 414 -1.89 -3.29 19.73
C PHE A 414 -2.17 -3.42 21.22
N ASP A 415 -3.13 -2.67 21.72
CA ASP A 415 -3.51 -2.69 23.14
C ASP A 415 -4.52 -3.82 23.38
N GLU A 416 -4.44 -4.47 24.54
CA GLU A 416 -5.29 -5.62 24.82
C GLU A 416 -6.78 -5.21 24.87
N ARG A 417 -7.60 -5.84 24.03
CA ARG A 417 -9.05 -5.57 23.95
C ARG A 417 -9.85 -6.78 24.42
N GLU A 418 -10.80 -6.54 25.32
CA GLU A 418 -11.73 -7.59 25.76
C GLU A 418 -12.77 -7.91 24.69
N LEU A 419 -12.99 -9.20 24.45
CA LEU A 419 -14.08 -9.74 23.65
C LEU A 419 -15.18 -10.22 24.61
N PHE A 420 -16.42 -9.81 24.35
CA PHE A 420 -17.57 -10.11 25.19
C PHE A 420 -18.84 -10.29 24.34
N GLY A 421 -19.83 -11.01 24.89
CA GLY A 421 -21.12 -11.22 24.24
C GLY A 421 -21.05 -12.14 23.01
N GLU A 422 -21.70 -11.73 21.94
CA GLU A 422 -21.79 -12.47 20.69
C GLU A 422 -20.70 -12.05 19.70
N LEU A 423 -19.96 -13.02 19.16
CA LEU A 423 -18.86 -12.82 18.23
C LEU A 423 -19.30 -13.12 16.79
N SER A 424 -19.02 -12.18 15.89
CA SER A 424 -19.28 -12.32 14.45
C SER A 424 -18.32 -11.45 13.65
N GLY A 425 -18.18 -11.73 12.35
CA GLY A 425 -17.30 -10.99 11.44
C GLY A 425 -15.83 -11.42 11.54
N VAL A 426 -14.92 -10.49 11.26
CA VAL A 426 -13.48 -10.76 11.21
C VAL A 426 -12.79 -10.08 12.39
N LEU A 427 -12.08 -10.86 13.20
CA LEU A 427 -11.17 -10.39 14.22
C LEU A 427 -9.80 -10.17 13.59
N VAL A 428 -9.41 -8.90 13.50
CA VAL A 428 -8.13 -8.50 12.91
C VAL A 428 -6.95 -8.88 13.81
N LYS A 429 -5.74 -8.88 13.26
CA LYS A 429 -4.51 -9.15 14.01
C LYS A 429 -4.38 -8.24 15.23
N GLY A 430 -4.13 -8.82 16.41
CA GLY A 430 -3.81 -8.05 17.61
C GLY A 430 -3.88 -8.83 18.92
N ASN A 431 -3.95 -8.10 20.03
CA ASN A 431 -3.98 -8.64 21.39
C ASN A 431 -5.39 -8.55 21.96
N TYR A 432 -5.96 -9.69 22.35
CA TYR A 432 -7.32 -9.79 22.86
C TYR A 432 -7.39 -10.58 24.16
N ARG A 433 -8.46 -10.35 24.92
CA ARG A 433 -8.79 -11.07 26.14
C ARG A 433 -10.23 -11.58 26.13
N ILE A 434 -10.46 -12.77 26.66
CA ILE A 434 -11.79 -13.32 26.96
C ILE A 434 -11.83 -13.66 28.46
N ALA A 435 -12.55 -12.88 29.26
CA ALA A 435 -12.69 -13.09 30.71
C ALA A 435 -13.94 -13.90 31.08
N PHE A 436 -14.98 -13.82 30.24
CA PHE A 436 -16.27 -14.49 30.43
C PHE A 436 -16.64 -15.33 29.20
N PRO A 437 -17.57 -16.30 29.34
CA PRO A 437 -18.08 -17.02 28.19
C PRO A 437 -18.65 -16.06 27.13
N VAL A 438 -18.26 -16.29 25.88
CA VAL A 438 -18.73 -15.59 24.68
C VAL A 438 -19.27 -16.62 23.71
N SER A 439 -20.16 -16.21 22.80
CA SER A 439 -20.79 -17.13 21.84
C SER A 439 -20.59 -16.69 20.40
N VAL A 440 -20.44 -17.64 19.49
CA VAL A 440 -20.63 -17.41 18.05
C VAL A 440 -22.05 -17.85 17.71
N PRO A 441 -22.99 -16.94 17.43
CA PRO A 441 -24.40 -17.28 17.26
C PRO A 441 -24.67 -18.15 16.03
N GLU A 442 -25.78 -18.88 16.05
CA GLU A 442 -26.27 -19.61 14.88
C GLU A 442 -26.47 -18.66 13.68
N GLY A 443 -26.12 -19.12 12.48
CA GLY A 443 -26.18 -18.31 11.25
C GLY A 443 -25.08 -17.25 11.11
N SER A 444 -24.24 -17.05 12.13
CA SER A 444 -23.11 -16.13 12.09
C SER A 444 -21.79 -16.85 11.82
N LYS A 445 -20.86 -16.14 11.18
CA LYS A 445 -19.47 -16.57 10.99
C LYS A 445 -18.53 -15.63 11.74
N PHE A 446 -17.58 -16.19 12.48
CA PHE A 446 -16.52 -15.45 13.15
C PHE A 446 -15.15 -15.98 12.71
N THR A 447 -14.29 -15.09 12.21
CA THR A 447 -12.98 -15.45 11.65
C THR A 447 -11.86 -14.73 12.41
N ILE A 448 -10.85 -15.45 12.88
CA ILE A 448 -9.66 -14.92 13.57
C ILE A 448 -8.48 -14.95 12.60
N GLN A 449 -7.91 -13.77 12.33
CA GLN A 449 -6.77 -13.61 11.41
C GLN A 449 -5.44 -14.07 12.00
N SER A 450 -4.48 -14.34 11.13
CA SER A 450 -3.13 -14.77 11.47
C SER A 450 -2.38 -13.75 12.35
N GLY A 451 -1.52 -14.25 13.24
CA GLY A 451 -0.75 -13.44 14.18
C GLY A 451 -1.54 -12.85 15.35
N THR A 452 -2.83 -13.18 15.47
CA THR A 452 -3.68 -12.78 16.60
C THR A 452 -3.30 -13.52 17.87
N LYS A 453 -3.28 -12.82 19.01
CA LYS A 453 -3.10 -13.39 20.34
C LYS A 453 -4.38 -13.18 21.16
N ILE A 454 -4.94 -14.26 21.69
CA ILE A 454 -6.11 -14.22 22.57
C ILE A 454 -5.76 -14.90 23.90
N ARG A 455 -5.93 -14.15 24.99
CA ARG A 455 -5.75 -14.64 26.35
C ARG A 455 -7.11 -14.95 26.99
N PHE A 456 -7.26 -16.14 27.53
CA PHE A 456 -8.42 -16.57 28.28
C PHE A 456 -8.13 -16.44 29.77
N GLU A 457 -8.98 -15.69 30.47
CA GLU A 457 -8.90 -15.46 31.92
C GLU A 457 -10.18 -15.93 32.60
N ASP A 458 -10.11 -16.17 33.91
CA ASP A 458 -11.26 -16.54 34.75
C ASP A 458 -12.11 -17.70 34.23
N LYS A 459 -13.29 -17.41 33.68
CA LYS A 459 -14.24 -18.37 33.10
C LYS A 459 -14.37 -18.19 31.59
N GLY A 460 -13.39 -17.54 30.96
CA GLY A 460 -13.35 -17.33 29.53
C GLY A 460 -13.49 -18.64 28.78
N ARG A 461 -14.41 -18.66 27.81
CA ARG A 461 -14.68 -19.78 26.89
C ARG A 461 -15.41 -19.24 25.67
N VAL A 462 -15.25 -19.87 24.52
CA VAL A 462 -16.05 -19.59 23.32
C VAL A 462 -17.03 -20.74 23.06
N ASP A 463 -18.32 -20.46 23.11
CA ASP A 463 -19.40 -21.39 22.73
C ASP A 463 -19.80 -21.18 21.25
N VAL A 464 -19.57 -22.18 20.40
CA VAL A 464 -19.73 -22.06 18.95
C VAL A 464 -21.05 -22.72 18.50
N TYR A 465 -22.06 -21.89 18.23
CA TYR A 465 -23.34 -22.30 17.65
C TYR A 465 -23.37 -22.11 16.12
N GLY A 466 -22.66 -21.11 15.61
CA GLY A 466 -22.49 -20.83 14.18
C GLY A 466 -21.20 -21.42 13.59
N GLU A 467 -20.46 -20.61 12.83
CA GLU A 467 -19.20 -20.99 12.18
C GLU A 467 -18.02 -20.20 12.75
N LEU A 468 -17.00 -20.90 13.25
CA LEU A 468 -15.75 -20.32 13.72
C LEU A 468 -14.60 -20.74 12.81
N GLU A 469 -13.82 -19.79 12.33
CA GLU A 469 -12.56 -20.06 11.63
C GLU A 469 -11.41 -19.33 12.32
N SER A 470 -10.39 -20.07 12.74
CA SER A 470 -9.14 -19.52 13.24
C SER A 470 -8.02 -19.95 12.31
N ILE A 471 -7.48 -19.00 11.55
CA ILE A 471 -6.54 -19.29 10.45
C ILE A 471 -5.24 -18.54 10.70
N GLY A 472 -4.22 -19.27 11.13
CA GLY A 472 -2.86 -18.79 11.29
C GLY A 472 -1.98 -19.05 10.07
N GLU A 473 -0.77 -18.48 10.13
CA GLU A 473 0.31 -18.72 9.16
C GLU A 473 1.55 -19.23 9.88
N THR A 474 2.49 -19.86 9.18
CA THR A 474 3.75 -20.33 9.79
C THR A 474 4.58 -19.19 10.37
N SER A 475 4.58 -18.01 9.73
CA SER A 475 5.23 -16.78 10.22
C SER A 475 4.44 -16.07 11.31
N GLY A 476 3.15 -16.36 11.43
CA GLY A 476 2.20 -15.68 12.30
C GLY A 476 1.07 -16.61 12.75
N PRO A 477 1.34 -17.58 13.64
CA PRO A 477 0.30 -18.46 14.14
C PRO A 477 -0.70 -17.67 15.00
N VAL A 478 -1.93 -18.18 15.10
CA VAL A 478 -2.89 -17.65 16.10
C VAL A 478 -2.53 -18.24 17.46
N ARG A 479 -2.25 -17.38 18.44
CA ARG A 479 -1.85 -17.79 19.80
C ARG A 479 -3.01 -17.70 20.76
N LEU A 480 -3.36 -18.82 21.35
CA LEU A 480 -4.46 -18.97 22.30
C LEU A 480 -3.82 -19.38 23.64
N GLU A 481 -3.85 -18.48 24.61
CA GLU A 481 -3.18 -18.64 25.89
C GLU A 481 -4.21 -18.66 27.02
N SER A 482 -4.02 -19.54 28.00
CA SER A 482 -4.89 -19.67 29.15
C SER A 482 -4.09 -20.05 30.39
N ASN A 483 -4.64 -19.74 31.58
CA ASN A 483 -4.19 -20.27 32.86
C ASN A 483 -5.27 -21.20 33.43
N SER A 484 -5.43 -22.38 32.82
CA SER A 484 -6.32 -23.46 33.24
C SER A 484 -7.83 -23.24 33.00
N THR A 485 -8.22 -22.44 32.01
CA THR A 485 -9.65 -22.27 31.61
C THR A 485 -10.10 -23.31 30.58
N GLU A 486 -11.41 -23.37 30.33
CA GLU A 486 -11.95 -23.97 29.10
C GLU A 486 -11.61 -23.06 27.90
N GLY A 487 -11.46 -23.62 26.70
CA GLY A 487 -11.13 -22.86 25.49
C GLY A 487 -12.35 -22.71 24.58
N PHE A 488 -12.57 -23.70 23.72
CA PHE A 488 -13.63 -23.66 22.71
C PHE A 488 -14.58 -24.84 22.88
N LYS A 489 -15.88 -24.56 22.92
CA LYS A 489 -16.93 -25.57 22.98
C LYS A 489 -17.79 -25.48 21.72
N ILE A 490 -17.71 -26.51 20.88
CA ILE A 490 -18.53 -26.65 19.68
C ILE A 490 -19.78 -27.40 20.07
N VAL A 491 -20.95 -26.77 19.90
CA VAL A 491 -22.25 -27.36 20.24
C VAL A 491 -22.89 -28.04 19.01
N PRO A 492 -23.97 -28.82 19.15
CA PRO A 492 -24.68 -29.38 18.02
C PRO A 492 -25.09 -28.30 17.00
N GLY A 493 -24.79 -28.53 15.72
CA GLY A 493 -25.03 -27.55 14.63
C GLY A 493 -23.86 -26.60 14.34
N GLY A 494 -22.97 -26.38 15.32
CA GLY A 494 -21.80 -25.54 15.17
C GLY A 494 -20.71 -26.14 14.28
N LYS A 495 -19.89 -25.27 13.70
CA LYS A 495 -18.72 -25.62 12.89
C LYS A 495 -17.50 -24.87 13.36
N ALA A 496 -16.35 -25.54 13.50
CA ALA A 496 -15.09 -24.89 13.84
C ALA A 496 -13.93 -25.40 12.99
N LEU A 497 -13.12 -24.47 12.48
CA LEU A 497 -11.85 -24.73 11.80
C LEU A 497 -10.72 -24.05 12.57
N PHE A 498 -9.70 -24.81 12.96
CA PHE A 498 -8.47 -24.28 13.55
C PHE A 498 -7.26 -24.69 12.70
N SER A 499 -6.61 -23.73 12.04
CA SER A 499 -5.43 -23.98 11.24
C SER A 499 -4.24 -23.16 11.73
N GLN A 500 -3.08 -23.79 11.96
CA GLN A 500 -1.86 -23.12 12.44
C GLN A 500 -2.10 -22.31 13.74
N CYS A 501 -2.82 -22.92 14.68
CA CYS A 501 -3.11 -22.35 15.99
C CYS A 501 -2.21 -22.95 17.08
N GLU A 502 -1.83 -22.15 18.06
CA GLU A 502 -1.06 -22.55 19.23
C GLU A 502 -1.92 -22.43 20.50
N PHE A 503 -2.35 -23.56 21.06
CA PHE A 503 -3.13 -23.64 22.30
C PHE A 503 -2.21 -23.96 23.47
N ASN A 504 -2.11 -23.05 24.44
CA ASN A 504 -1.22 -23.19 25.59
C ASN A 504 -1.96 -22.93 26.91
N GLY A 505 -1.83 -23.88 27.85
CA GLY A 505 -2.22 -23.68 29.26
C GLY A 505 -3.71 -23.80 29.56
N PHE A 506 -4.54 -24.23 28.61
CA PHE A 506 -5.96 -24.54 28.87
C PHE A 506 -6.10 -25.77 29.76
N SER A 507 -7.16 -25.84 30.57
CA SER A 507 -7.56 -27.12 31.17
C SER A 507 -8.25 -28.00 30.11
N LYS A 508 -9.16 -27.42 29.33
CA LYS A 508 -9.88 -28.09 28.24
C LYS A 508 -9.81 -27.22 26.99
N ALA A 509 -8.85 -27.48 26.10
CA ALA A 509 -8.58 -26.55 24.99
C ALA A 509 -9.73 -26.54 23.97
N VAL A 510 -10.15 -27.71 23.47
CA VAL A 510 -11.29 -27.80 22.54
C VAL A 510 -12.21 -28.97 22.89
N THR A 511 -13.50 -28.71 23.00
CA THR A 511 -14.56 -29.69 23.29
C THR A 511 -15.63 -29.64 22.20
N SER A 512 -15.76 -30.68 21.41
CA SER A 512 -16.88 -30.89 20.50
C SER A 512 -17.95 -31.73 21.19
N ALA A 513 -19.03 -31.06 21.58
CA ALA A 513 -20.27 -31.69 22.05
C ALA A 513 -21.24 -31.89 20.87
N GLY A 514 -20.71 -32.23 19.69
CA GLY A 514 -21.45 -32.32 18.43
C GLY A 514 -20.88 -31.38 17.35
N GLY A 515 -21.60 -31.29 16.22
CA GLY A 515 -21.22 -30.39 15.11
C GLY A 515 -20.10 -30.94 14.21
N PHE A 516 -19.43 -30.03 13.50
CA PHE A 516 -18.26 -30.34 12.66
C PHE A 516 -17.02 -29.60 13.17
N ILE A 517 -15.92 -30.33 13.36
CA ILE A 517 -14.65 -29.72 13.78
C ILE A 517 -13.50 -30.18 12.89
N GLU A 518 -12.73 -29.21 12.40
CA GLU A 518 -11.52 -29.43 11.62
C GLU A 518 -10.34 -28.75 12.32
N ILE A 519 -9.26 -29.50 12.55
CA ILE A 519 -8.03 -28.97 13.16
C ILE A 519 -6.85 -29.38 12.29
N ARG A 520 -6.09 -28.38 11.82
CA ARG A 520 -4.98 -28.59 10.87
C ARG A 520 -3.69 -27.90 11.32
N SER A 521 -2.61 -28.65 11.43
CA SER A 521 -1.26 -28.09 11.72
C SER A 521 -1.20 -27.24 12.99
N SER A 522 -2.01 -27.56 14.00
CA SER A 522 -2.13 -26.80 15.25
C SER A 522 -1.46 -27.53 16.41
N SER A 523 -0.94 -26.79 17.40
CA SER A 523 -0.26 -27.35 18.56
C SER A 523 -1.03 -27.14 19.85
N PHE A 524 -0.93 -28.12 20.76
CA PHE A 524 -1.58 -28.11 22.07
C PHE A 524 -0.59 -28.46 23.17
N ARG A 525 -0.57 -27.67 24.24
CA ARG A 525 0.32 -27.87 25.38
C ARG A 525 -0.31 -27.54 26.74
N GLY A 526 -0.19 -28.46 27.69
CA GLY A 526 -0.73 -28.30 29.05
C GLY A 526 -2.25 -28.53 29.10
N GLY A 527 -2.73 -29.07 30.21
CA GLY A 527 -4.17 -29.23 30.46
C GLY A 527 -4.62 -30.65 30.81
N GLU A 528 -5.92 -30.76 31.09
CA GLU A 528 -6.64 -32.02 31.27
C GLU A 528 -6.75 -32.75 29.93
N TYR A 529 -7.16 -32.04 28.85
CA TYR A 529 -7.11 -32.57 27.50
C TYR A 529 -6.93 -31.50 26.41
N ALA A 530 -6.33 -31.90 25.29
CA ALA A 530 -6.19 -31.03 24.12
C ALA A 530 -7.50 -30.95 23.32
N VAL A 531 -8.04 -32.08 22.87
CA VAL A 531 -9.30 -32.11 22.13
C VAL A 531 -10.18 -33.25 22.61
N ALA A 532 -11.46 -32.97 22.90
CA ALA A 532 -12.45 -33.97 23.24
C ALA A 532 -13.65 -33.92 22.29
N VAL A 533 -14.07 -35.07 21.77
CA VAL A 533 -15.32 -35.26 21.02
C VAL A 533 -16.24 -36.11 21.89
N THR A 534 -17.25 -35.48 22.49
CA THR A 534 -18.08 -36.11 23.54
C THR A 534 -19.42 -36.62 23.03
N GLU A 535 -19.95 -36.04 21.95
CA GLU A 535 -21.24 -36.41 21.36
C GLU A 535 -21.12 -36.66 19.86
N THR A 536 -22.20 -37.16 19.23
CA THR A 536 -22.22 -37.50 17.81
C THR A 536 -21.99 -36.26 16.93
N GLY A 537 -20.89 -36.27 16.18
CA GLY A 537 -20.48 -35.21 15.26
C GLY A 537 -19.43 -35.71 14.27
N ASN A 538 -18.95 -34.84 13.39
CA ASN A 538 -17.90 -35.16 12.43
C ASN A 538 -16.61 -34.40 12.75
N TYR A 539 -15.44 -35.05 12.61
CA TYR A 539 -14.17 -34.37 12.85
C TYR A 539 -13.05 -34.77 11.88
N ASP A 540 -12.17 -33.82 11.56
CA ASP A 540 -10.96 -34.02 10.74
C ASP A 540 -9.76 -33.39 11.44
N PHE A 541 -8.91 -34.22 12.04
CA PHE A 541 -7.71 -33.81 12.76
C PHE A 541 -6.45 -34.20 11.99
N LYS A 542 -5.74 -33.20 11.46
CA LYS A 542 -4.58 -33.42 10.60
C LYS A 542 -3.36 -32.61 11.04
N GLY A 543 -2.22 -33.25 11.27
CA GLY A 543 -0.99 -32.52 11.58
C GLY A 543 -0.96 -31.89 12.96
N LEU A 544 -1.70 -32.42 13.94
CA LEU A 544 -1.72 -31.88 15.29
C LEU A 544 -0.37 -32.16 15.98
N ARG A 545 0.09 -31.23 16.81
CA ARG A 545 1.25 -31.42 17.70
C ARG A 545 0.80 -31.30 19.15
N ILE A 546 0.59 -32.43 19.81
CA ILE A 546 0.06 -32.49 21.17
C ILE A 546 1.16 -32.95 22.11
N SER A 547 1.39 -32.19 23.19
CA SER A 547 2.38 -32.56 24.20
C SER A 547 2.06 -32.07 25.60
N SER A 548 2.53 -32.79 26.62
CA SER A 548 2.41 -32.37 28.02
C SER A 548 0.97 -32.10 28.47
N VAL A 549 0.02 -32.93 28.01
CA VAL A 549 -1.39 -32.88 28.44
C VAL A 549 -1.77 -34.18 29.16
N GLY A 550 -2.83 -34.16 29.97
CA GLY A 550 -3.37 -35.37 30.57
C GLY A 550 -3.82 -36.36 29.50
N ASN A 551 -4.86 -36.01 28.75
CA ASN A 551 -5.34 -36.80 27.61
C ASN A 551 -5.10 -36.01 26.31
N GLY A 552 -4.39 -36.58 25.34
CA GLY A 552 -4.18 -35.93 24.06
C GLY A 552 -5.51 -35.73 23.32
N LEU A 553 -6.12 -36.82 22.88
CA LEU A 553 -7.44 -36.83 22.26
C LEU A 553 -8.41 -37.70 23.07
N VAL A 554 -9.61 -37.19 23.36
CA VAL A 554 -10.69 -37.96 23.99
C VAL A 554 -11.82 -38.13 22.96
N LEU A 555 -11.97 -39.33 22.42
CA LEU A 555 -12.90 -39.65 21.33
C LEU A 555 -14.01 -40.55 21.87
N SER A 556 -15.10 -39.96 22.35
CA SER A 556 -16.20 -40.71 22.98
C SER A 556 -17.33 -41.06 22.02
N ALA A 557 -17.48 -40.30 20.93
CA ALA A 557 -18.52 -40.49 19.92
C ALA A 557 -18.09 -39.85 18.58
N GLY A 558 -18.97 -39.94 17.58
CA GLY A 558 -18.80 -39.26 16.29
C GLY A 558 -18.03 -40.07 15.25
N ASN A 559 -17.87 -39.47 14.06
CA ASN A 559 -17.16 -40.06 12.93
C ASN A 559 -16.04 -39.13 12.47
N GLY A 560 -14.82 -39.62 12.31
CA GLY A 560 -13.74 -38.73 11.90
C GLY A 560 -12.41 -39.38 11.59
N SER A 561 -11.41 -38.54 11.38
CA SER A 561 -10.04 -38.98 11.13
C SER A 561 -9.04 -38.25 12.03
N VAL A 562 -7.99 -38.97 12.41
CA VAL A 562 -6.80 -38.45 13.06
C VAL A 562 -5.62 -38.90 12.22
N VAL A 563 -5.00 -37.95 11.52
CA VAL A 563 -3.94 -38.25 10.56
C VAL A 563 -2.72 -37.35 10.68
N ARG A 564 -1.53 -37.88 10.40
CA ARG A 564 -0.28 -37.11 10.33
C ARG A 564 0.05 -36.30 11.58
N SER A 565 -0.46 -36.71 12.73
CA SER A 565 -0.34 -35.97 13.99
C SER A 565 0.73 -36.57 14.90
N SER A 566 1.32 -35.75 15.76
CA SER A 566 2.31 -36.15 16.75
C SER A 566 1.75 -35.93 18.16
N ILE A 567 1.60 -36.99 18.94
CA ILE A 567 1.03 -36.99 20.29
C ILE A 567 2.04 -37.65 21.24
N THR A 568 2.67 -36.84 22.09
CA THR A 568 3.83 -37.27 22.90
C THR A 568 3.79 -36.71 24.31
N ASN A 569 4.48 -37.32 25.28
CA ASN A 569 4.57 -36.81 26.66
C ASN A 569 3.20 -36.53 27.31
N CYS A 570 2.20 -37.36 27.02
CA CYS A 570 0.87 -37.30 27.63
C CYS A 570 0.68 -38.45 28.63
N THR A 571 -0.22 -38.29 29.61
CA THR A 571 -0.64 -39.43 30.46
C THR A 571 -1.39 -40.48 29.61
N GLN A 572 -2.26 -40.03 28.72
CA GLN A 572 -2.87 -40.85 27.67
C GLN A 572 -2.77 -40.11 26.34
N GLY A 573 -2.24 -40.77 25.31
CA GLY A 573 -2.17 -40.18 23.96
C GLY A 573 -3.56 -40.03 23.36
N ILE A 574 -4.26 -41.14 23.16
CA ILE A 574 -5.65 -41.18 22.69
C ILE A 574 -6.50 -42.03 23.62
N GLU A 575 -7.58 -41.47 24.13
CA GLU A 575 -8.64 -42.18 24.83
C GLU A 575 -9.84 -42.36 23.88
N PHE A 576 -10.15 -43.59 23.50
CA PHE A 576 -11.27 -43.93 22.64
C PHE A 576 -12.37 -44.63 23.44
N ARG A 577 -13.58 -44.05 23.48
CA ARG A 577 -14.73 -44.65 24.15
C ARG A 577 -15.83 -45.11 23.20
N GLY A 578 -15.92 -44.55 21.99
CA GLY A 578 -16.93 -44.90 21.01
C GLY A 578 -16.91 -44.03 19.75
N GLY A 579 -17.71 -44.42 18.74
CA GLY A 579 -17.75 -43.78 17.42
C GLY A 579 -17.03 -44.57 16.32
N SER A 580 -16.76 -43.94 15.18
CA SER A 580 -15.98 -44.50 14.07
C SER A 580 -14.83 -43.56 13.73
N VAL A 581 -13.59 -44.00 13.90
CA VAL A 581 -12.42 -43.15 13.67
C VAL A 581 -11.37 -43.86 12.83
N GLU A 582 -10.85 -43.16 11.83
CA GLU A 582 -9.61 -43.55 11.17
C GLU A 582 -8.42 -42.91 11.89
N ILE A 583 -7.58 -43.73 12.53
CA ILE A 583 -6.33 -43.28 13.15
C ILE A 583 -5.18 -43.85 12.32
N LYS A 584 -4.52 -43.00 11.52
CA LYS A 584 -3.52 -43.41 10.55
C LYS A 584 -2.39 -42.39 10.38
N ASP A 585 -1.18 -42.85 10.07
CA ASP A 585 -0.02 -42.00 9.74
C ASP A 585 0.39 -41.07 10.90
N ASN A 586 0.12 -41.45 12.16
CA ASN A 586 0.43 -40.64 13.33
C ASN A 586 1.68 -41.13 14.07
N ASN A 587 2.29 -40.23 14.84
CA ASN A 587 3.36 -40.50 15.79
C ASN A 587 2.81 -40.39 17.21
N ILE A 588 2.46 -41.52 17.83
CA ILE A 588 1.85 -41.59 19.16
C ILE A 588 2.78 -42.38 20.08
N PHE A 589 3.74 -41.70 20.70
CA PHE A 589 4.81 -42.35 21.47
C PHE A 589 5.24 -41.48 22.65
N ASP A 590 6.08 -42.01 23.55
CA ASP A 590 6.51 -41.32 24.79
C ASP A 590 5.35 -40.82 25.67
N ASN A 591 4.19 -41.48 25.57
CA ASN A 591 3.09 -41.31 26.51
C ASN A 591 3.21 -42.37 27.62
N GLU A 592 2.58 -42.16 28.77
CA GLU A 592 2.44 -43.23 29.76
C GLU A 592 1.61 -44.38 29.16
N ARG A 593 0.52 -44.03 28.48
CA ARG A 593 -0.29 -44.92 27.64
C ARG A 593 -0.51 -44.28 26.27
N ASN A 594 -0.22 -44.99 25.20
CA ASN A 594 -0.36 -44.44 23.85
C ASN A 594 -1.83 -44.37 23.43
N ILE A 595 -2.55 -45.50 23.54
CA ILE A 595 -3.97 -45.56 23.22
C ILE A 595 -4.68 -46.40 24.28
N VAL A 596 -5.76 -45.85 24.83
CA VAL A 596 -6.67 -46.53 25.75
C VAL A 596 -8.04 -46.60 25.07
N ALA A 597 -8.60 -47.80 24.89
CA ALA A 597 -9.89 -47.98 24.21
C ALA A 597 -10.87 -48.81 25.05
N THR A 598 -12.01 -48.22 25.43
CA THR A 598 -13.10 -48.97 26.08
C THR A 598 -14.07 -49.59 25.09
N GLY A 599 -14.08 -49.09 23.84
CA GLY A 599 -14.81 -49.67 22.71
C GLY A 599 -13.87 -50.30 21.69
N LYS A 600 -14.41 -51.12 20.79
CA LYS A 600 -13.63 -51.75 19.71
C LYS A 600 -13.04 -50.69 18.79
N LEU A 601 -11.72 -50.62 18.74
CA LEU A 601 -10.98 -49.68 17.90
C LEU A 601 -10.09 -50.42 16.92
N VAL A 602 -10.03 -49.95 15.68
CA VAL A 602 -9.09 -50.46 14.67
C VAL A 602 -8.08 -49.37 14.36
N VAL A 603 -6.79 -49.69 14.45
CA VAL A 603 -5.70 -48.75 14.14
C VAL A 603 -4.75 -49.35 13.11
N SER A 604 -4.21 -48.50 12.24
CA SER A 604 -3.29 -48.90 11.18
C SER A 604 -2.27 -47.80 10.88
N ASP A 605 -1.05 -48.19 10.52
CA ASP A 605 -0.02 -47.30 9.97
C ASP A 605 0.34 -46.13 10.91
N ASN A 606 0.39 -46.38 12.23
CA ASN A 606 0.87 -45.41 13.23
C ASN A 606 2.20 -45.86 13.83
N TYR A 607 3.08 -44.90 14.13
CA TYR A 607 4.26 -45.14 14.95
C TYR A 607 3.89 -45.05 16.43
N LEU A 608 4.08 -46.14 17.16
CA LEU A 608 3.70 -46.26 18.58
C LEU A 608 4.91 -46.33 19.53
N GLY A 609 6.10 -45.93 19.06
CA GLY A 609 7.34 -45.91 19.85
C GLY A 609 8.15 -47.21 19.85
N SER A 610 7.64 -48.29 19.25
CA SER A 610 8.30 -49.60 19.19
C SER A 610 7.69 -50.46 18.10
N ALA A 611 8.48 -51.34 17.47
CA ALA A 611 7.98 -52.38 16.57
C ALA A 611 7.46 -53.64 17.31
N SER A 612 7.82 -53.79 18.59
CA SER A 612 7.39 -54.92 19.43
C SER A 612 5.99 -54.68 20.03
N LEU A 613 5.03 -55.57 19.71
CA LEU A 613 3.63 -55.55 20.17
C LEU A 613 3.46 -55.32 21.69
N GLY A 614 4.25 -56.01 22.52
CA GLY A 614 4.17 -55.87 23.99
C GLY A 614 4.65 -54.52 24.56
N LYS A 615 5.25 -53.66 23.72
CA LYS A 615 5.78 -52.34 24.10
C LYS A 615 5.00 -51.17 23.50
N LEU A 616 3.88 -51.44 22.82
CA LEU A 616 3.08 -50.41 22.14
C LEU A 616 2.26 -49.53 23.10
N LYS A 617 2.20 -49.87 24.40
CA LYS A 617 1.45 -49.16 25.44
C LYS A 617 -0.03 -48.95 25.08
N LEU A 618 -0.67 -50.03 24.64
CA LEU A 618 -2.08 -50.09 24.26
C LEU A 618 -2.89 -50.76 25.38
N GLU A 619 -4.05 -50.20 25.73
CA GLU A 619 -4.95 -50.75 26.74
C GLU A 619 -6.38 -50.86 26.18
N GLY A 620 -7.01 -52.04 26.31
CA GLY A 620 -8.40 -52.27 25.90
C GLY A 620 -8.58 -53.02 24.57
N ASP A 621 -9.78 -52.93 23.98
CA ASP A 621 -10.17 -53.69 22.76
C ASP A 621 -9.68 -52.99 21.48
N ILE A 622 -8.37 -53.11 21.23
CA ILE A 622 -7.69 -52.46 20.10
C ILE A 622 -7.17 -53.51 19.12
N LEU A 623 -7.72 -53.49 17.91
CA LEU A 623 -7.24 -54.26 16.77
C LEU A 623 -6.19 -53.44 15.99
N VAL A 624 -4.92 -53.83 16.11
CA VAL A 624 -3.83 -53.19 15.36
C VAL A 624 -3.62 -53.94 14.04
N LYS A 625 -4.06 -53.34 12.91
CA LYS A 625 -3.85 -53.92 11.57
C LYS A 625 -2.40 -53.80 11.11
N SER A 626 -1.79 -52.63 11.35
CA SER A 626 -0.41 -52.33 10.99
C SER A 626 0.17 -51.23 11.87
N ILE A 627 1.50 -51.19 11.99
CA ILE A 627 2.26 -50.13 12.66
C ILE A 627 3.36 -49.59 11.73
N LEU A 628 3.96 -48.47 12.09
CA LEU A 628 5.18 -47.97 11.49
C LEU A 628 6.39 -48.34 12.37
N ASP A 629 7.50 -48.74 11.74
CA ASP A 629 8.75 -49.09 12.44
C ASP A 629 9.57 -47.88 12.90
N ALA A 630 9.33 -46.72 12.30
CA ALA A 630 9.90 -45.42 12.65
C ALA A 630 8.82 -44.32 12.54
N PRO A 631 9.08 -43.10 13.04
CA PRO A 631 8.12 -42.00 12.93
C PRO A 631 7.70 -41.68 11.49
N TYR A 632 6.41 -41.42 11.27
CA TYR A 632 5.88 -40.84 10.04
C TYR A 632 6.57 -39.49 9.74
N PRO A 633 6.93 -39.19 8.47
CA PRO A 633 6.61 -39.94 7.25
C PRO A 633 7.65 -41.01 6.85
N HIS A 634 8.69 -41.22 7.65
CA HIS A 634 9.84 -42.05 7.27
C HIS A 634 9.70 -43.53 7.66
N GLY A 635 8.72 -43.86 8.50
CA GLY A 635 8.41 -45.23 8.92
C GLY A 635 7.91 -46.12 7.78
N ARG A 636 8.41 -47.36 7.76
CA ARG A 636 7.93 -48.44 6.91
C ARG A 636 6.77 -49.15 7.60
N ARG A 637 5.78 -49.55 6.80
CA ARG A 637 4.58 -50.26 7.25
C ARG A 637 4.91 -51.72 7.62
N ILE A 638 4.60 -52.10 8.85
CA ILE A 638 4.59 -53.49 9.33
C ILE A 638 3.14 -53.92 9.52
N VAL A 639 2.69 -54.92 8.76
CA VAL A 639 1.34 -55.51 8.88
C VAL A 639 1.34 -56.57 9.98
N LEU A 640 0.40 -56.45 10.93
CA LEU A 640 0.30 -57.32 12.11
C LEU A 640 -0.90 -58.28 12.04
N ILE A 641 -1.97 -57.87 11.36
CA ILE A 641 -3.17 -58.68 11.14
C ILE A 641 -3.52 -58.59 9.65
N ASP A 642 -3.43 -59.73 8.96
CA ASP A 642 -4.02 -59.96 7.64
C ASP A 642 -5.42 -60.56 7.87
N ASP A 643 -6.41 -60.28 7.01
CA ASP A 643 -7.84 -60.59 7.24
C ASP A 643 -8.19 -62.11 7.21
N LYS A 644 -7.29 -63.01 7.62
CA LYS A 644 -7.52 -64.46 7.72
C LYS A 644 -6.92 -65.04 9.01
N GLU A 645 -7.71 -65.82 9.73
CA GLU A 645 -7.33 -66.50 10.99
C GLU A 645 -6.03 -67.31 10.82
N ILE A 646 -5.01 -66.98 11.63
CA ILE A 646 -3.72 -67.68 11.63
C ILE A 646 -3.65 -68.58 12.85
N THR A 647 -3.84 -69.88 12.65
CA THR A 647 -3.53 -70.92 13.63
C THR A 647 -2.03 -71.21 13.66
N PRO A 648 -1.48 -71.83 14.73
CA PRO A 648 -0.07 -72.27 14.77
C PRO A 648 0.36 -73.12 13.56
N GLU A 649 -0.58 -73.85 12.95
CA GLU A 649 -0.37 -74.62 11.71
C GLU A 649 -0.12 -73.72 10.48
N VAL A 650 -0.76 -72.55 10.42
CA VAL A 650 -0.57 -71.57 9.33
C VAL A 650 0.76 -70.83 9.50
N LEU A 651 1.19 -70.55 10.74
CA LEU A 651 2.54 -70.01 11.03
C LEU A 651 3.64 -70.98 10.60
N GLU A 652 3.49 -72.27 10.92
CA GLU A 652 4.47 -73.29 10.52
C GLU A 652 4.50 -73.48 9.00
N LYS A 653 3.33 -73.42 8.33
CA LYS A 653 3.26 -73.48 6.87
C LYS A 653 3.93 -72.26 6.21
N ARG A 654 3.67 -71.05 6.72
CA ARG A 654 4.25 -69.81 6.19
C ARG A 654 5.76 -69.74 6.43
N PHE A 655 6.23 -70.23 7.57
CA PHE A 655 7.66 -70.41 7.83
C PHE A 655 8.31 -71.35 6.81
N ALA A 656 7.70 -72.50 6.53
CA ALA A 656 8.20 -73.45 5.55
C ALA A 656 8.25 -72.84 4.13
N GLU A 657 7.19 -72.14 3.72
CA GLU A 657 7.13 -71.47 2.42
C GLU A 657 8.22 -70.40 2.26
N LEU A 658 8.43 -69.55 3.27
CA LEU A 658 9.47 -68.51 3.24
C LEU A 658 10.88 -69.10 3.24
N LYS A 659 11.12 -70.17 4.02
CA LYS A 659 12.39 -70.90 4.01
C LYS A 659 12.67 -71.48 2.63
N ASP A 660 11.71 -72.16 2.02
CA ASP A 660 11.88 -72.75 0.69
C ASP A 660 12.07 -71.69 -0.39
N LEU A 661 11.29 -70.61 -0.38
CA LEU A 661 11.45 -69.49 -1.32
C LEU A 661 12.84 -68.86 -1.21
N GLY A 662 13.28 -68.58 0.02
CA GLY A 662 14.58 -67.96 0.28
C GLY A 662 15.76 -68.83 -0.15
N VAL A 663 15.72 -70.13 0.20
CA VAL A 663 16.76 -71.09 -0.19
C VAL A 663 16.78 -71.32 -1.69
N ASN A 664 15.62 -71.44 -2.35
CA ASN A 664 15.54 -71.59 -3.80
C ASN A 664 16.02 -70.34 -4.54
N ALA A 665 15.65 -69.14 -4.07
CA ALA A 665 16.13 -67.88 -4.62
C ALA A 665 17.65 -67.75 -4.51
N PHE A 666 18.23 -68.16 -3.36
CA PHE A 666 19.68 -68.20 -3.18
C PHE A 666 20.37 -69.11 -4.20
N HIS A 667 19.88 -70.35 -4.36
CA HIS A 667 20.44 -71.28 -5.36
C HIS A 667 20.25 -70.79 -6.79
N GLY A 668 19.18 -70.02 -7.04
CA GLY A 668 18.93 -69.33 -8.30
C GLY A 668 19.75 -68.05 -8.51
N GLN A 669 20.64 -67.68 -7.59
CA GLN A 669 21.44 -66.44 -7.60
C GLN A 669 20.60 -65.14 -7.57
N HIS A 670 19.33 -65.23 -7.16
CA HIS A 670 18.45 -64.08 -6.94
C HIS A 670 18.65 -63.58 -5.49
N TYR A 671 19.81 -63.00 -5.21
CA TYR A 671 20.23 -62.68 -3.84
C TYR A 671 19.34 -61.63 -3.15
N GLY A 672 18.73 -60.69 -3.90
CA GLY A 672 17.77 -59.74 -3.35
C GLY A 672 16.49 -60.41 -2.83
N ASP A 673 15.93 -61.33 -3.62
CA ASP A 673 14.72 -62.09 -3.27
C ASP A 673 15.00 -63.08 -2.13
N ALA A 674 16.19 -63.71 -2.16
CA ALA A 674 16.68 -64.56 -1.09
C ALA A 674 16.81 -63.79 0.22
N TYR A 675 17.38 -62.58 0.18
CA TYR A 675 17.52 -61.73 1.36
C TYR A 675 16.15 -61.36 1.95
N GLN A 676 15.19 -60.97 1.11
CA GLN A 676 13.84 -60.63 1.57
C GLN A 676 13.13 -61.81 2.24
N ALA A 677 13.12 -62.98 1.59
CA ALA A 677 12.42 -64.16 2.11
C ALA A 677 13.09 -64.71 3.38
N LEU A 678 14.43 -64.82 3.41
CA LEU A 678 15.18 -65.35 4.55
C LEU A 678 15.17 -64.39 5.75
N SER A 679 15.22 -63.07 5.52
CA SER A 679 15.12 -62.07 6.60
C SER A 679 13.73 -62.04 7.24
N GLN A 680 12.67 -62.37 6.49
CA GLN A 680 11.35 -62.57 7.08
C GLN A 680 11.30 -63.88 7.87
N ALA A 681 11.83 -64.97 7.31
CA ALA A 681 11.79 -66.29 7.92
C ALA A 681 12.56 -66.34 9.27
N VAL A 682 13.69 -65.65 9.39
CA VAL A 682 14.50 -65.62 10.64
C VAL A 682 13.77 -64.94 11.80
N THR A 683 12.85 -64.02 11.53
CA THR A 683 12.03 -63.37 12.57
C THR A 683 10.92 -64.26 13.11
N MET A 684 10.56 -65.33 12.38
CA MET A 684 9.45 -66.21 12.73
C MET A 684 9.89 -67.38 13.62
N LYS A 685 11.04 -67.99 13.32
CA LYS A 685 11.55 -69.16 14.03
C LYS A 685 13.05 -69.31 13.80
N ASP A 686 13.77 -69.63 14.88
CA ASP A 686 15.19 -69.93 14.82
C ASP A 686 15.43 -71.25 14.08
N ASP A 687 16.12 -71.19 12.95
CA ASP A 687 16.45 -72.36 12.13
C ASP A 687 17.85 -72.25 11.53
N ARG A 688 18.63 -73.31 11.70
CA ARG A 688 20.04 -73.37 11.31
C ARG A 688 20.27 -73.05 9.83
N ASP A 689 19.36 -73.45 8.94
CA ASP A 689 19.57 -73.28 7.50
C ASP A 689 19.24 -71.84 7.09
N ILE A 690 18.27 -71.19 7.75
CA ILE A 690 17.98 -69.78 7.50
C ILE A 690 19.19 -68.92 7.86
N TYR A 691 19.76 -69.11 9.05
CA TYR A 691 20.99 -68.41 9.44
C TYR A 691 22.11 -68.67 8.43
N LEU A 692 22.29 -69.92 7.99
CA LEU A 692 23.34 -70.27 7.02
C LEU A 692 23.13 -69.60 5.65
N TYR A 693 21.94 -69.72 5.05
CA TYR A 693 21.65 -69.18 3.72
C TYR A 693 21.52 -67.66 3.72
N LEU A 694 21.04 -67.07 4.81
CA LEU A 694 21.01 -65.61 4.96
C LEU A 694 22.44 -65.07 5.06
N SER A 695 23.32 -65.71 5.83
CA SER A 695 24.75 -65.34 5.87
C SER A 695 25.43 -65.50 4.51
N TYR A 696 25.16 -66.56 3.75
CA TYR A 696 25.69 -66.67 2.39
C TYR A 696 25.15 -65.59 1.45
N THR A 697 23.86 -65.24 1.57
CA THR A 697 23.23 -64.18 0.78
C THR A 697 23.86 -62.82 1.08
N LEU A 698 24.05 -62.49 2.36
CA LEU A 698 24.69 -61.26 2.81
C LEU A 698 26.16 -61.18 2.38
N LEU A 699 26.89 -62.31 2.42
CA LEU A 699 28.25 -62.39 1.89
C LEU A 699 28.30 -62.13 0.37
N ALA A 700 27.34 -62.65 -0.39
CA ALA A 700 27.24 -62.39 -1.83
C ALA A 700 26.86 -60.94 -2.15
N LEU A 701 26.05 -60.30 -1.29
CA LEU A 701 25.64 -58.89 -1.42
C LEU A 701 26.69 -57.90 -0.92
N GLY A 702 27.72 -58.36 -0.19
CA GLY A 702 28.77 -57.51 0.38
C GLY A 702 28.34 -56.67 1.58
N ASP A 703 27.26 -57.04 2.28
CA ASP A 703 26.78 -56.32 3.47
C ASP A 703 27.47 -56.84 4.74
N ASP A 704 28.66 -56.31 5.01
CA ASP A 704 29.54 -56.77 6.09
C ASP A 704 28.96 -56.59 7.50
N MET A 705 28.15 -55.55 7.72
CA MET A 705 27.59 -55.25 9.05
C MET A 705 26.49 -56.26 9.39
N ALA A 706 25.51 -56.41 8.49
CA ALA A 706 24.42 -57.36 8.66
C ALA A 706 24.95 -58.80 8.68
N LEU A 707 25.95 -59.11 7.84
CA LEU A 707 26.61 -60.42 7.83
C LEU A 707 27.23 -60.76 9.18
N SER A 708 27.98 -59.82 9.79
CA SER A 708 28.60 -60.02 11.10
C SER A 708 27.58 -60.29 12.19
N GLU A 709 26.48 -59.54 12.21
CA GLU A 709 25.42 -59.67 13.21
C GLU A 709 24.71 -61.04 13.10
N ILE A 710 24.25 -61.39 11.89
CA ILE A 710 23.55 -62.66 11.62
C ILE A 710 24.47 -63.87 11.86
N LEU A 711 25.76 -63.79 11.49
CA LEU A 711 26.73 -64.86 11.78
C LEU A 711 26.96 -65.05 13.27
N HIS A 712 27.11 -63.96 14.04
CA HIS A 712 27.30 -64.04 15.49
C HIS A 712 26.07 -64.63 16.17
N GLU A 713 24.87 -64.18 15.80
CA GLU A 713 23.63 -64.71 16.34
C GLU A 713 23.43 -66.19 15.97
N GLY A 714 23.65 -66.55 14.70
CA GLY A 714 23.55 -67.92 14.22
C GLY A 714 24.52 -68.87 14.91
N ILE A 715 25.77 -68.46 15.14
CA ILE A 715 26.76 -69.25 15.89
C ILE A 715 26.39 -69.34 17.37
N ALA A 716 25.85 -68.27 17.97
CA ALA A 716 25.43 -68.31 19.37
C ALA A 716 24.26 -69.30 19.59
N LYS A 717 23.31 -69.35 18.65
CA LYS A 717 22.13 -70.23 18.71
C LYS A 717 22.44 -71.67 18.25
N PHE A 718 23.32 -71.83 17.28
CA PHE A 718 23.71 -73.12 16.71
C PHE A 718 25.24 -73.34 16.78
N PRO A 719 25.84 -73.38 17.98
CA PRO A 719 27.30 -73.38 18.16
C PRO A 719 28.00 -74.63 17.64
N TYR A 720 27.26 -75.71 17.36
CA TYR A 720 27.80 -76.96 16.83
C TYR A 720 27.64 -77.11 15.31
N ASP A 721 27.03 -76.14 14.60
CA ASP A 721 26.92 -76.19 13.14
C ASP A 721 28.25 -75.75 12.50
N VAL A 722 28.99 -76.73 12.02
CA VAL A 722 30.32 -76.53 11.43
C VAL A 722 30.27 -75.62 10.20
N ARG A 723 29.15 -75.56 9.47
CA ARG A 723 29.01 -74.75 8.24
C ARG A 723 29.00 -73.25 8.55
N LEU A 724 28.38 -72.85 9.66
CA LEU A 724 28.39 -71.46 10.13
C LEU A 724 29.81 -71.03 10.55
N HIS A 725 30.55 -71.91 11.22
CA HIS A 725 31.95 -71.65 11.55
C HIS A 725 32.84 -71.56 10.32
N GLN A 726 32.67 -72.46 9.33
CA GLN A 726 33.37 -72.38 8.04
C GLN A 726 33.13 -71.03 7.34
N LEU A 727 31.87 -70.57 7.34
CA LEU A 727 31.51 -69.29 6.74
C LEU A 727 32.11 -68.10 7.51
N ASN A 728 32.12 -68.16 8.83
CA ASN A 728 32.76 -67.14 9.66
C ASN A 728 34.28 -67.09 9.45
N VAL A 729 34.96 -68.24 9.31
CA VAL A 729 36.38 -68.29 8.94
C VAL A 729 36.62 -67.61 7.59
N ARG A 730 35.78 -67.87 6.58
CA ARG A 730 35.86 -67.21 5.27
C ARG A 730 35.63 -65.71 5.35
N TYR A 731 34.62 -65.27 6.10
CA TYR A 731 34.31 -63.87 6.32
C TYR A 731 35.50 -63.13 6.98
N LEU A 732 36.05 -63.68 8.06
CA LEU A 732 37.20 -63.11 8.77
C LEU A 732 38.47 -63.11 7.91
N LEU A 733 38.68 -64.13 7.08
CA LEU A 733 39.76 -64.16 6.08
C LEU A 733 39.60 -63.06 5.03
N ASN A 734 38.40 -62.87 4.48
CA ASN A 734 38.12 -61.78 3.54
C ASN A 734 38.32 -60.38 4.17
N LYS A 735 38.06 -60.24 5.48
CA LYS A 735 38.34 -59.04 6.27
C LYS A 735 39.82 -58.84 6.63
N GLY A 736 40.67 -59.84 6.39
CA GLY A 736 42.08 -59.82 6.79
C GLY A 736 42.33 -60.08 8.28
N ASP A 737 41.33 -60.50 9.07
CA ASP A 737 41.48 -60.84 10.49
C ASP A 737 41.95 -62.29 10.65
N ILE A 738 43.20 -62.54 10.25
CA ILE A 738 43.85 -63.85 10.26
C ILE A 738 43.87 -64.46 11.67
N LYS A 739 43.99 -63.62 12.70
CA LYS A 739 44.08 -64.07 14.10
C LYS A 739 42.76 -64.65 14.58
N GLN A 740 41.64 -63.93 14.39
CA GLN A 740 40.32 -64.45 14.76
C GLN A 740 39.90 -65.62 13.88
N ALA A 741 40.21 -65.56 12.58
CA ALA A 741 39.89 -66.64 11.66
C ALA A 741 40.55 -67.97 12.06
N ARG A 742 41.81 -67.93 12.53
CA ARG A 742 42.50 -69.12 13.08
C ARG A 742 41.82 -69.65 14.35
N GLN A 743 41.40 -68.77 15.26
CA GLN A 743 40.70 -69.19 16.48
C GLN A 743 39.35 -69.86 16.20
N VAL A 744 38.58 -69.34 15.23
CA VAL A 744 37.33 -69.96 14.81
C VAL A 744 37.59 -71.28 14.09
N LEU A 745 38.63 -71.36 13.25
CA LEU A 745 39.02 -72.59 12.57
C LEU A 745 39.44 -73.70 13.53
N ASP A 746 40.26 -73.41 14.53
CA ASP A 746 40.67 -74.39 15.54
C ASP A 746 39.46 -74.95 16.30
N LYS A 747 38.50 -74.07 16.66
CA LYS A 747 37.23 -74.48 17.27
C LYS A 747 36.40 -75.35 16.32
N ALA A 748 36.32 -75.00 15.05
CA ALA A 748 35.58 -75.79 14.05
C ALA A 748 36.20 -77.17 13.82
N LEU A 749 37.54 -77.27 13.81
CA LEU A 749 38.27 -78.54 13.68
C LEU A 749 38.10 -79.44 14.89
N LEU A 750 37.91 -78.87 16.10
CA LEU A 750 37.51 -79.66 17.27
C LEU A 750 36.12 -80.27 17.11
N LEU A 751 35.20 -79.56 16.44
CA LEU A 751 33.85 -80.05 16.17
C LEU A 751 33.81 -81.11 15.07
N SER A 752 34.65 -80.98 14.02
CA SER A 752 34.75 -81.95 12.93
C SER A 752 36.20 -82.09 12.44
N PRO A 753 37.02 -82.96 13.07
CA PRO A 753 38.44 -83.08 12.78
C PRO A 753 38.78 -83.62 11.39
N ALA A 754 37.84 -84.32 10.75
CA ALA A 754 38.01 -84.95 9.44
C ALA A 754 37.33 -84.17 8.30
N ASP A 755 36.81 -82.97 8.56
CA ASP A 755 36.16 -82.14 7.54
C ASP A 755 37.19 -81.63 6.51
N SER A 756 37.02 -82.02 5.25
CA SER A 756 37.94 -81.68 4.17
C SER A 756 38.05 -80.18 3.91
N ASN A 757 36.98 -79.40 4.10
CA ASN A 757 37.00 -77.96 3.90
C ASN A 757 37.77 -77.25 5.02
N LEU A 758 37.60 -77.68 6.28
CA LEU A 758 38.36 -77.15 7.40
C LEU A 758 39.84 -77.50 7.31
N LEU A 759 40.17 -78.74 6.92
CA LEU A 759 41.55 -79.17 6.69
C LEU A 759 42.20 -78.38 5.55
N TYR A 760 41.46 -78.10 4.47
CA TYR A 760 41.94 -77.23 3.40
C TYR A 760 42.17 -75.79 3.88
N MET A 761 41.24 -75.22 4.66
CA MET A 761 41.43 -73.89 5.25
C MET A 761 42.67 -73.87 6.17
N LYS A 762 42.89 -74.94 6.94
CA LYS A 762 44.08 -75.09 7.80
C LYS A 762 45.37 -75.09 6.98
N ASP A 763 45.43 -75.88 5.91
CA ASP A 763 46.58 -75.91 4.99
C ASP A 763 46.83 -74.53 4.35
N TYR A 764 45.75 -73.82 3.96
CA TYR A 764 45.83 -72.44 3.47
C TYR A 764 46.43 -71.47 4.51
N PHE A 765 46.05 -71.58 5.79
CA PHE A 765 46.65 -70.80 6.88
C PHE A 765 48.12 -71.14 7.15
N GLU A 766 48.56 -72.37 6.87
CA GLU A 766 49.96 -72.80 7.02
C GLU A 766 50.84 -72.23 5.90
N HIS A 767 50.29 -72.05 4.69
CA HIS A 767 50.99 -71.43 3.55
C HIS A 767 51.06 -69.89 3.60
N LEU A 768 50.14 -69.22 4.30
CA LEU A 768 50.19 -67.77 4.56
C LEU A 768 51.37 -67.34 5.47
N ALA A 769 52.10 -68.29 6.08
CA ALA A 769 53.10 -68.03 7.12
C ALA A 769 54.58 -68.05 6.67
N VAL A 770 54.90 -68.17 5.37
CA VAL A 770 56.30 -68.19 4.88
C VAL A 770 56.70 -66.83 4.28
N PRO A 771 57.73 -66.12 4.81
CA PRO A 771 58.26 -64.89 4.22
C PRO A 771 59.26 -65.20 3.09
N ALA A 772 59.12 -64.51 1.95
CA ALA A 772 60.12 -64.51 0.88
C ALA A 772 61.19 -63.44 1.17
N GLU A 773 62.43 -63.87 1.35
CA GLU A 773 63.62 -63.01 1.45
C GLU A 773 64.21 -62.68 0.07
N SER A 774 64.75 -61.46 0.00
CA SER A 774 65.84 -60.95 -0.85
C SER A 774 65.53 -60.37 -2.24
N ALA A 775 65.52 -59.04 -2.32
CA ALA A 775 66.55 -58.30 -3.07
C ALA A 775 66.72 -56.86 -2.49
N PRO A 776 67.94 -56.29 -2.42
CA PRO A 776 68.23 -55.15 -1.57
C PRO A 776 68.16 -53.79 -2.28
N SER A 777 67.52 -52.86 -1.56
CA SER A 777 67.86 -51.44 -1.32
C SER A 777 68.58 -50.60 -2.38
N GLN A 778 68.01 -49.42 -2.64
CA GLN A 778 68.61 -48.10 -2.35
C GLN A 778 67.45 -47.07 -2.30
N THR A 779 67.07 -46.56 -1.10
CA THR A 779 67.38 -45.21 -0.56
C THR A 779 66.86 -44.07 -1.43
N GLY A 780 66.06 -43.10 -0.97
CA GLY A 780 65.62 -42.70 0.37
C GLY A 780 65.15 -41.23 0.32
N GLU A 781 64.40 -40.83 1.35
CA GLU A 781 64.02 -39.44 1.72
C GLU A 781 62.97 -38.75 0.80
N GLU A 782 61.93 -38.06 1.27
CA GLU A 782 61.56 -37.57 2.59
C GLU A 782 60.06 -37.19 2.62
N LYS A 783 59.51 -37.16 3.86
CA LYS A 783 58.29 -36.53 4.41
C LYS A 783 57.80 -35.25 3.69
N ALA A 784 56.56 -34.78 3.81
CA ALA A 784 55.29 -35.22 4.40
C ALA A 784 54.21 -34.21 3.93
N SER A 785 52.95 -34.62 4.12
CA SER A 785 51.77 -33.82 4.48
C SER A 785 51.06 -32.94 3.43
N GLU A 786 49.75 -33.17 3.46
CA GLU A 786 48.63 -32.22 3.29
C GLU A 786 47.90 -32.13 1.94
N GLU A 787 46.75 -32.80 1.93
CA GLU A 787 45.40 -32.26 1.72
C GLU A 787 45.11 -31.33 0.51
N LYS A 788 44.09 -31.81 -0.23
CA LYS A 788 42.90 -31.10 -0.74
C LYS A 788 42.85 -30.64 -2.22
N VAL A 789 41.90 -31.30 -2.89
CA VAL A 789 40.69 -30.73 -3.53
C VAL A 789 40.80 -30.11 -4.93
N LYS A 790 39.93 -30.62 -5.82
CA LYS A 790 39.37 -30.02 -7.07
C LYS A 790 40.38 -29.76 -8.20
N ASP A 791 40.05 -29.72 -9.48
CA ASP A 791 38.83 -29.84 -10.29
C ASP A 791 39.02 -31.07 -11.22
N SER A 792 38.26 -31.44 -12.24
CA SER A 792 37.44 -30.80 -13.28
C SER A 792 36.77 -31.99 -14.02
N GLU A 793 35.73 -31.90 -14.83
CA GLU A 793 35.57 -31.08 -16.03
C GLU A 793 34.15 -31.37 -16.54
N ASP A 794 33.36 -30.32 -16.73
CA ASP A 794 32.29 -30.29 -17.73
C ASP A 794 32.93 -29.90 -19.06
N GLU A 795 32.74 -30.71 -20.11
CA GLU A 795 32.75 -30.28 -21.52
C GLU A 795 31.93 -31.31 -22.35
N GLU A 796 30.63 -31.02 -22.54
CA GLU A 796 29.91 -30.89 -23.84
C GLU A 796 28.38 -30.89 -23.66
#